data_AF-A0A9P8YKZ7-F1
#
_entry.id   AF-A0A9P8YKZ7-F1
#
_cell.length_a   1.000
_cell.length_b   1.000
_cell.length_c   1.000
_cell.angle_alpha   90.00
_cell.angle_beta   90.00
_cell.angle_gamma   90.00
#
_symmetry.space_group_name_H-M   'P 1'
#
loop_
_entity.id
_entity.type
_entity.pdbx_description
1 polymer ?
#
loop_
_entity_poly.entity_id
_entity_poly.type
_entity_poly.pdbx_seq_one_letter_code
_entity_poly.pdbx_strand_id
1 'polypeptide(L)'
;MKYSVILPTYNERKNLPVIVWLLAKMFKDNQLDWEVIIVDDNSPDGTQDVAKQLQKVFGDDRILLKPRAGKLGLGTAYIHGLEFCTGDFVIIMDADFSHHPKFIPYFIRLQKEHNLDIVTGTRYRSKPTPALSGASVEPGGVHGWDLKRKLVSRGANFLADTVLSPGVSDLTGSFRLYRKEVLRDVISKVQSRGYVFQMEMMVRAKALGYTVGEVPITFVDRIFGESKLGGDEIVQYAKGVWNSRIAGMDESDSRVYSSFEKADEFFMRLDAFLKLDIILMEYQEQSFLLDPFLERMVAPPVNILRQHVADTVNKQAKWCRSRLENLVSLIYSYCRVRGQKAIVRFFPHEVSDLPIVIAYMSLDNGPVSRADWWNLRCLMLLWMSLICMVPFDLHRFDGAAASGTTLDSIQTMGKGYLAYAGIEREMAAIMLARLYTRKDTNDAFREFLAYSQPLVEDSDKFFAALGVLKALCEYCNSQSADKLIEHVPAILDIANRAQGLGVHNSTVRKLRLKLISRLSMKLLPPPRPRRRGFRGLMGIGDVQTEDQDNDLGEDIEVPEEVESAVADALQLLEDKDTPIRWSASKAVARLAERLPREFTEQMFEQILGIFAENSWKSDIELLDLPPTAEFPWHGACLACAEFTRRDLVPTNRLADMIPWIVKALHFDIRKGSHSVGSSVRDAASYVLWSLARSHDLDVISQSMDTLARELVVTAIYDREVHIRRAASAAFQENVGRTGLFPDGIAVLAKVDFFTVGVRRQAFTIAAAEVAKYHAYRQALMDHVIDIVLQHWDASMRQSGAESLRAICSADPDVLGQLALQQLIFSALHEVPTNMLRARLSDLVLEGYCLVISTSVSVEALSSSSTEGGSAMPAWRSAIEQALRSRTDSVQSAAAQAMRRGAMPQLQQGIIRALGALAYDAHPHGMLEAIHCLLGAVDSKSSTFSQIIESRQRVYEALPNILTTLGDGLASGSTGTYDRRTIYNALLCGLEDYTSDERGRRRLLGPNGIDQRTREDHHPFVFSEIQLGSSIVPADQTTIWLLLGSSNKASSG
;
A
#
# COMPACT_ATOMS: atom_id res chain seq x y z
N MET A 1 36.51 29.57 -18.36
CA MET A 1 36.45 28.11 -18.24
C MET A 1 35.03 27.75 -17.90
N LYS A 2 34.39 26.93 -18.74
CA LYS A 2 33.02 26.44 -18.52
C LYS A 2 33.06 25.03 -17.93
N TYR A 3 32.17 24.73 -16.98
CA TYR A 3 32.09 23.42 -16.30
C TYR A 3 30.79 22.71 -16.65
N SER A 4 30.86 21.50 -17.18
CA SER A 4 29.70 20.65 -17.46
C SER A 4 29.51 19.65 -16.33
N VAL A 5 28.30 19.52 -15.79
CA VAL A 5 27.97 18.49 -14.78
C VAL A 5 27.08 17.44 -15.40
N ILE A 6 27.49 16.18 -15.42
CA ILE A 6 26.66 15.07 -15.89
C ILE A 6 25.96 14.43 -14.69
N LEU A 7 24.63 14.43 -14.72
CA LEU A 7 23.76 13.80 -13.73
C LEU A 7 22.99 12.63 -14.37
N PRO A 8 23.41 11.37 -14.15
CA PRO A 8 22.63 10.21 -14.53
C PRO A 8 21.43 10.06 -13.59
N THR A 9 20.22 9.91 -14.14
CA THR A 9 18.98 9.82 -13.36
C THR A 9 18.16 8.58 -13.70
N TYR A 10 17.67 7.89 -12.67
CA TYR A 10 16.64 6.86 -12.77
C TYR A 10 15.81 6.84 -11.49
N ASN A 11 14.55 7.28 -11.57
CA ASN A 11 13.66 7.52 -10.44
C ASN A 11 14.17 8.60 -9.46
N GLU A 12 14.57 9.76 -9.98
CA GLU A 12 15.19 10.86 -9.21
C GLU A 12 14.27 12.10 -9.11
N ARG A 13 12.96 11.96 -9.35
CA ARG A 13 12.01 13.10 -9.44
C ARG A 13 12.11 14.05 -8.25
N LYS A 14 12.27 13.53 -7.04
CA LYS A 14 12.34 14.32 -5.80
C LYS A 14 13.71 14.98 -5.59
N ASN A 15 14.78 14.32 -6.02
CA ASN A 15 16.15 14.76 -5.75
C ASN A 15 16.59 15.83 -6.78
N LEU A 16 16.16 15.66 -8.03
CA LEU A 16 16.60 16.47 -9.17
C LEU A 16 16.41 17.99 -9.00
N PRO A 17 15.27 18.53 -8.51
CA PRO A 17 15.11 19.97 -8.34
C PRO A 17 16.11 20.58 -7.37
N VAL A 18 16.32 19.91 -6.24
CA VAL A 18 17.15 20.45 -5.15
C VAL A 18 18.62 20.33 -5.52
N ILE A 19 19.08 19.22 -6.13
CA ILE A 19 20.48 19.08 -6.52
C ILE A 19 20.85 20.07 -7.64
N VAL A 20 19.97 20.29 -8.62
CA VAL A 20 20.17 21.29 -9.68
C VAL A 20 20.19 22.71 -9.10
N TRP A 21 19.30 23.02 -8.16
CA TRP A 21 19.32 24.31 -7.47
C TRP A 21 20.61 24.53 -6.66
N LEU A 22 21.10 23.51 -5.95
CA LEU A 22 22.35 23.57 -5.20
C LEU A 22 23.56 23.77 -6.12
N LEU A 23 23.60 23.09 -7.27
CA LEU A 23 24.63 23.27 -8.30
C LEU A 23 24.59 24.70 -8.85
N ALA A 24 23.41 25.16 -9.28
CA ALA A 24 23.22 26.50 -9.82
C ALA A 24 23.64 27.59 -8.83
N LYS A 25 23.24 27.45 -7.56
CA LYS A 25 23.64 28.34 -6.47
C LYS A 25 25.16 28.33 -6.27
N MET A 26 25.77 27.15 -6.15
CA MET A 26 27.21 27.02 -5.93
C MET A 26 28.02 27.66 -7.06
N PHE A 27 27.66 27.41 -8.33
CA PHE A 27 28.37 28.03 -9.44
C PHE A 27 28.15 29.53 -9.51
N LYS A 28 26.95 30.02 -9.22
CA LYS A 28 26.63 31.45 -9.14
C LYS A 28 27.46 32.15 -8.05
N ASP A 29 27.48 31.59 -6.84
CA ASP A 29 28.19 32.15 -5.69
C ASP A 29 29.71 32.21 -5.93
N ASN A 30 30.25 31.31 -6.76
CA ASN A 30 31.68 31.27 -7.13
C ASN A 30 31.98 31.94 -8.48
N GLN A 31 30.98 32.56 -9.14
CA GLN A 31 31.11 33.25 -10.43
C GLN A 31 31.73 32.36 -11.54
N LEU A 32 31.29 31.11 -11.60
CA LEU A 32 31.76 30.13 -12.58
C LEU A 32 30.72 29.94 -13.67
N ASP A 33 31.17 29.74 -14.92
CA ASP A 33 30.29 29.38 -16.02
C ASP A 33 30.04 27.88 -16.04
N TRP A 34 28.78 27.46 -16.22
CA TRP A 34 28.36 26.08 -16.01
C TRP A 34 27.17 25.65 -16.86
N GLU A 35 27.01 24.34 -16.99
CA GLU A 35 25.82 23.66 -17.50
C GLU A 35 25.63 22.30 -16.80
N VAL A 36 24.41 21.78 -16.80
CA VAL A 36 24.05 20.46 -16.25
C VAL A 36 23.39 19.62 -17.34
N ILE A 37 23.96 18.45 -17.60
CA ILE A 37 23.46 17.45 -18.54
C ILE A 37 22.77 16.35 -17.74
N ILE A 38 21.45 16.32 -17.79
CA ILE A 38 20.60 15.34 -17.12
C ILE A 38 20.41 14.17 -18.08
N VAL A 39 20.99 13.01 -17.78
CA VAL A 39 20.88 11.80 -18.60
C VAL A 39 19.88 10.86 -17.95
N ASP A 40 18.66 10.78 -18.49
CA ASP A 40 17.57 10.03 -17.87
C ASP A 40 17.34 8.67 -18.53
N ASP A 41 17.31 7.61 -17.72
CA ASP A 41 17.18 6.21 -18.15
C ASP A 41 15.72 5.76 -18.30
N ASN A 42 14.89 6.60 -18.94
CA ASN A 42 13.45 6.39 -19.11
C ASN A 42 12.73 6.21 -17.75
N SER A 43 12.93 7.16 -16.83
CA SER A 43 12.37 7.11 -15.49
C SER A 43 10.83 7.08 -15.50
N PRO A 44 10.18 6.05 -14.92
CA PRO A 44 8.71 5.97 -14.83
C PRO A 44 8.08 6.95 -13.83
N ASP A 45 8.88 7.57 -12.95
CA ASP A 45 8.39 8.45 -11.88
C ASP A 45 8.15 9.92 -12.32
N GLY A 46 8.37 10.24 -13.60
CA GLY A 46 8.25 11.61 -14.12
C GLY A 46 9.48 12.50 -13.88
N THR A 47 10.66 11.92 -13.63
CA THR A 47 11.94 12.66 -13.56
C THR A 47 12.18 13.55 -14.79
N GLN A 48 11.81 13.09 -16.00
CA GLN A 48 11.96 13.87 -17.23
C GLN A 48 11.09 15.13 -17.24
N ASP A 49 9.89 15.08 -16.67
CA ASP A 49 9.01 16.24 -16.60
C ASP A 49 9.59 17.31 -15.68
N VAL A 50 10.17 16.88 -14.56
CA VAL A 50 10.90 17.76 -13.65
C VAL A 50 12.13 18.36 -14.33
N ALA A 51 12.89 17.57 -15.09
CA ALA A 51 14.01 18.09 -15.85
C ALA A 51 13.57 19.18 -16.84
N LYS A 52 12.47 18.98 -17.58
CA LYS A 52 11.89 19.99 -18.47
C LYS A 52 11.44 21.25 -17.73
N GLN A 53 10.91 21.12 -16.51
CA GLN A 53 10.57 22.28 -15.67
C GLN A 53 11.82 23.06 -15.27
N LEU A 54 12.90 22.37 -14.91
CA LEU A 54 14.18 23.00 -14.59
C LEU A 54 14.79 23.71 -15.79
N GLN A 55 14.65 23.16 -17.00
CA GLN A 55 15.03 23.84 -18.24
C GLN A 55 14.30 25.18 -18.41
N LYS A 56 12.99 25.22 -18.14
CA LYS A 56 12.22 26.48 -18.19
C LYS A 56 12.69 27.52 -17.17
N VAL A 57 13.15 27.07 -16.01
CA VAL A 57 13.58 27.96 -14.90
C VAL A 57 14.98 28.51 -15.11
N PHE A 58 15.92 27.66 -15.54
CA PHE A 58 17.34 28.01 -15.64
C PHE A 58 17.82 28.33 -17.06
N GLY A 59 17.02 27.99 -18.09
CA GLY A 59 17.37 28.14 -19.50
C GLY A 59 17.87 26.84 -20.13
N ASP A 60 17.57 26.65 -21.42
CA ASP A 60 18.01 25.50 -22.22
C ASP A 60 19.54 25.49 -22.47
N ASP A 61 20.20 26.64 -22.28
CA ASP A 61 21.65 26.80 -22.33
C ASP A 61 22.34 26.32 -21.03
N ARG A 62 21.61 26.22 -19.93
CA ARG A 62 22.11 25.79 -18.62
C ARG A 62 21.75 24.36 -18.28
N ILE A 63 20.54 23.92 -18.62
CA ILE A 63 20.04 22.57 -18.30
C ILE A 63 19.72 21.84 -19.59
N LEU A 64 20.35 20.68 -19.80
CA LEU A 64 20.15 19.85 -20.97
C LEU A 64 19.60 18.49 -20.56
N LEU A 65 18.35 18.19 -20.92
CA LEU A 65 17.78 16.85 -20.76
C LEU A 65 18.14 15.95 -21.95
N LYS A 66 18.69 14.76 -21.66
CA LYS A 66 19.12 13.75 -22.64
C LYS A 66 18.55 12.37 -22.25
N PRO A 67 17.28 12.09 -22.62
CA PRO A 67 16.64 10.83 -22.29
C PRO A 67 17.22 9.68 -23.10
N ARG A 68 17.24 8.48 -22.52
CA ARG A 68 17.66 7.21 -23.15
C ARG A 68 16.50 6.23 -23.18
N ALA A 69 16.61 5.17 -23.99
CA ALA A 69 15.55 4.17 -24.16
C ALA A 69 15.26 3.32 -22.90
N GLY A 70 16.22 3.25 -21.96
CA GLY A 70 16.06 2.52 -20.69
C GLY A 70 17.36 2.45 -19.90
N LYS A 71 17.38 1.60 -18.87
CA LYS A 71 18.52 1.43 -17.95
C LYS A 71 19.65 0.62 -18.60
N LEU A 72 20.53 1.32 -19.33
CA LEU A 72 21.66 0.73 -20.07
C LEU A 72 22.98 0.68 -19.27
N GLY A 73 22.93 1.04 -17.99
CA GLY A 73 24.08 1.07 -17.07
C GLY A 73 24.65 2.47 -16.83
N LEU A 74 25.39 2.62 -15.73
CA LEU A 74 25.91 3.92 -15.27
C LEU A 74 27.00 4.48 -16.19
N GLY A 75 27.98 3.66 -16.58
CA GLY A 75 29.07 4.08 -17.46
C GLY A 75 28.57 4.58 -18.83
N THR A 76 27.57 3.89 -19.40
CA THR A 76 26.96 4.30 -20.68
C THR A 76 26.17 5.61 -20.55
N ALA A 77 25.67 5.95 -19.35
CA ALA A 77 25.02 7.23 -19.10
C ALA A 77 26.03 8.38 -19.18
N TYR A 78 27.22 8.21 -18.60
CA TYR A 78 28.28 9.20 -18.69
C TYR A 78 28.83 9.34 -20.12
N ILE A 79 28.98 8.25 -20.86
CA ILE A 79 29.37 8.30 -22.29
C ILE A 79 28.36 9.14 -23.08
N HIS A 80 27.07 8.82 -22.94
CA HIS A 80 26.00 9.58 -23.62
C HIS A 80 25.97 11.05 -23.19
N GLY A 81 26.12 11.34 -21.89
CA GLY A 81 26.15 12.71 -21.39
C GLY A 81 27.34 13.53 -21.94
N LEU A 82 28.50 12.89 -22.07
CA LEU A 82 29.74 13.53 -22.55
C LEU A 82 29.63 14.07 -23.96
N GLU A 83 28.82 13.43 -24.83
CA GLU A 83 28.56 13.89 -26.19
C GLU A 83 27.94 15.29 -26.25
N PHE A 84 27.26 15.71 -25.18
CA PHE A 84 26.56 16.99 -25.09
C PHE A 84 27.27 18.02 -24.21
N CYS A 85 28.36 17.67 -23.54
CA CYS A 85 29.12 18.62 -22.73
C CYS A 85 29.85 19.64 -23.63
N THR A 86 29.68 20.93 -23.36
CA THR A 86 30.37 22.05 -24.00
C THR A 86 31.49 22.66 -23.14
N GLY A 87 31.54 22.33 -21.85
CA GLY A 87 32.55 22.82 -20.91
C GLY A 87 33.96 22.29 -21.14
N ASP A 88 34.97 23.04 -20.69
CA ASP A 88 36.38 22.65 -20.70
C ASP A 88 36.67 21.53 -19.70
N PHE A 89 35.89 21.52 -18.61
CA PHE A 89 35.95 20.52 -17.55
C PHE A 89 34.60 19.86 -17.37
N VAL A 90 34.63 18.57 -17.08
CA VAL A 90 33.43 17.75 -16.87
C VAL A 90 33.44 17.19 -15.45
N ILE A 91 32.37 17.41 -14.73
CA ILE A 91 32.11 16.86 -13.41
C ILE A 91 31.10 15.74 -13.56
N ILE A 92 31.46 14.55 -13.08
CA ILE A 92 30.52 13.45 -12.94
C ILE A 92 30.13 13.32 -11.46
N MET A 93 28.85 13.16 -11.18
CA MET A 93 28.34 12.95 -9.83
C MET A 93 26.96 12.28 -9.85
N ASP A 94 26.54 11.74 -8.71
CA ASP A 94 25.22 11.14 -8.52
C ASP A 94 24.18 12.21 -8.12
N ALA A 95 22.91 11.97 -8.44
CA ALA A 95 21.82 12.93 -8.19
C ALA A 95 21.17 12.81 -6.79
N ASP A 96 21.57 11.83 -5.96
CA ASP A 96 20.90 11.39 -4.73
C ASP A 96 21.38 12.06 -3.42
N PHE A 97 22.07 13.19 -3.53
CA PHE A 97 22.73 13.96 -2.45
C PHE A 97 23.91 13.28 -1.74
N SER A 98 24.29 12.06 -2.14
CA SER A 98 25.51 11.47 -1.60
C SER A 98 26.77 12.27 -1.95
N HIS A 99 26.71 13.07 -3.03
CA HIS A 99 27.75 14.00 -3.45
C HIS A 99 27.26 15.45 -3.34
N HIS A 100 27.77 16.17 -2.34
CA HIS A 100 27.33 17.55 -2.10
C HIS A 100 28.09 18.56 -3.00
N PRO A 101 27.41 19.43 -3.77
CA PRO A 101 28.05 20.42 -4.66
C PRO A 101 29.05 21.36 -3.99
N LYS A 102 28.95 21.58 -2.67
CA LYS A 102 29.87 22.40 -1.85
C LYS A 102 31.35 22.04 -2.04
N PHE A 103 31.67 20.82 -2.48
CA PHE A 103 33.04 20.38 -2.68
C PHE A 103 33.65 20.78 -4.03
N ILE A 104 32.83 21.16 -5.02
CA ILE A 104 33.27 21.52 -6.38
C ILE A 104 34.27 22.70 -6.39
N PRO A 105 34.09 23.78 -5.60
CA PRO A 105 35.08 24.86 -5.56
C PRO A 105 36.47 24.39 -5.14
N TYR A 106 36.57 23.41 -4.22
CA TYR A 106 37.85 22.82 -3.82
C TYR A 106 38.45 21.98 -4.95
N PHE A 107 37.63 21.26 -5.72
CA PHE A 107 38.10 20.48 -6.87
C PHE A 107 38.72 21.42 -7.91
N ILE A 108 38.02 22.52 -8.21
CA ILE A 108 38.49 23.54 -9.16
C ILE A 108 39.76 24.22 -8.67
N ARG A 109 39.85 24.58 -7.38
CA ARG A 109 41.04 25.22 -6.82
C ARG A 109 42.25 24.29 -6.88
N LEU A 110 42.10 23.03 -6.49
CA LEU A 110 43.18 22.03 -6.54
C LEU A 110 43.61 21.76 -7.98
N GLN A 111 42.64 21.65 -8.91
CA GLN A 111 42.91 21.51 -10.33
C GLN A 111 43.73 22.69 -10.87
N LYS A 112 43.34 23.93 -10.55
CA LYS A 112 44.05 25.14 -11.03
C LYS A 112 45.45 25.29 -10.45
N GLU A 113 45.61 25.04 -9.15
CA GLU A 113 46.89 25.24 -8.45
C GLU A 113 47.97 24.26 -8.94
N HIS A 114 47.59 23.01 -9.20
CA HIS A 114 48.53 21.94 -9.59
C HIS A 114 48.40 21.51 -11.05
N ASN A 115 47.59 22.23 -11.84
CA ASN A 115 47.29 21.96 -13.25
C ASN A 115 46.87 20.50 -13.55
N LEU A 116 46.12 19.88 -12.63
CA LEU A 116 45.79 18.45 -12.67
C LEU A 116 44.82 18.10 -13.82
N ASP A 117 44.90 16.87 -14.30
CA ASP A 117 43.98 16.31 -15.30
C ASP A 117 42.67 15.82 -14.70
N ILE A 118 42.76 15.26 -13.49
CA ILE A 118 41.64 14.68 -12.76
C ILE A 118 41.73 15.12 -11.29
N VAL A 119 40.59 15.54 -10.73
CA VAL A 119 40.42 15.72 -9.29
C VAL A 119 39.26 14.87 -8.80
N THR A 120 39.52 14.00 -7.85
CA THR A 120 38.52 13.09 -7.26
C THR A 120 38.20 13.46 -5.83
N GLY A 121 36.94 13.27 -5.44
CA GLY A 121 36.57 13.25 -4.04
C GLY A 121 37.08 11.99 -3.36
N THR A 122 37.56 12.11 -2.11
CA THR A 122 37.94 10.97 -1.27
C THR A 122 37.21 11.02 0.07
N ARG A 123 36.63 9.87 0.45
CA ARG A 123 36.02 9.66 1.77
C ARG A 123 37.03 9.31 2.84
N TYR A 124 38.29 9.07 2.47
CA TYR A 124 39.27 8.41 3.35
C TYR A 124 40.47 9.26 3.72
N ARG A 125 40.77 10.34 2.99
CA ARG A 125 41.82 11.28 3.39
C ARG A 125 41.27 12.42 4.26
N SER A 126 42.11 12.87 5.18
CA SER A 126 41.82 14.04 6.01
C SER A 126 42.33 15.36 5.40
N LYS A 127 43.14 15.32 4.34
CA LYS A 127 43.74 16.49 3.70
C LYS A 127 43.77 16.33 2.17
N PRO A 128 43.67 17.43 1.41
CA PRO A 128 43.87 17.42 -0.04
C PRO A 128 45.25 16.88 -0.42
N THR A 129 45.34 16.18 -1.55
CA THR A 129 46.60 15.66 -2.10
C THR A 129 46.65 15.94 -3.61
N PRO A 130 47.59 16.76 -4.12
CA PRO A 130 48.62 17.54 -3.42
C PRO A 130 48.04 18.56 -2.42
N ALA A 131 48.89 19.12 -1.57
CA ALA A 131 48.45 20.10 -0.57
C ALA A 131 47.83 21.34 -1.27
N LEU A 132 46.66 21.77 -0.78
CA LEU A 132 45.95 22.94 -1.28
C LEU A 132 46.34 24.17 -0.44
N SER A 133 46.94 25.18 -1.07
CA SER A 133 47.37 26.40 -0.37
C SER A 133 46.17 27.15 0.23
N GLY A 134 46.26 27.59 1.49
CA GLY A 134 45.33 28.55 2.10
C GLY A 134 43.85 28.11 2.21
N ALA A 135 43.58 26.81 2.35
CA ALA A 135 42.22 26.29 2.56
C ALA A 135 42.20 25.21 3.66
N SER A 136 41.41 25.43 4.71
CA SER A 136 41.07 24.40 5.70
C SER A 136 39.91 23.57 5.17
N VAL A 137 40.21 22.41 4.58
CA VAL A 137 39.21 21.44 4.13
C VAL A 137 38.89 20.49 5.28
N GLU A 138 37.60 20.25 5.52
CA GLU A 138 37.15 19.27 6.52
C GLU A 138 37.67 17.86 6.18
N PRO A 139 37.98 17.02 7.19
CA PRO A 139 38.37 15.64 6.94
C PRO A 139 37.29 14.87 6.18
N GLY A 140 37.71 13.99 5.27
CA GLY A 140 36.80 13.13 4.52
C GLY A 140 36.11 12.15 5.47
N GLY A 141 34.88 11.78 5.14
CA GLY A 141 34.09 10.91 6.01
C GLY A 141 32.82 10.38 5.36
N VAL A 142 32.23 9.37 6.00
CA VAL A 142 30.96 8.78 5.60
C VAL A 142 29.97 8.82 6.76
N HIS A 143 28.78 9.37 6.52
CA HIS A 143 27.70 9.53 7.49
C HIS A 143 26.49 8.68 7.08
N GLY A 144 25.82 8.05 8.05
CA GLY A 144 24.67 7.17 7.81
C GLY A 144 25.00 5.72 7.42
N TRP A 145 26.26 5.40 7.14
CA TRP A 145 26.67 4.02 6.85
C TRP A 145 26.74 3.16 8.12
N ASP A 146 26.28 1.90 8.03
CA ASP A 146 26.56 0.89 9.04
C ASP A 146 28.05 0.50 9.03
N LEU A 147 28.51 -0.10 10.14
CA LEU A 147 29.94 -0.44 10.28
C LEU A 147 30.39 -1.46 9.24
N LYS A 148 29.49 -2.37 8.82
CA LYS A 148 29.75 -3.39 7.80
C LYS A 148 30.05 -2.75 6.44
N ARG A 149 29.22 -1.81 5.97
CA ARG A 149 29.39 -1.07 4.71
C ARG A 149 30.65 -0.22 4.73
N LYS A 150 30.98 0.40 5.88
CA LYS A 150 32.25 1.12 6.06
C LYS A 150 33.46 0.20 5.88
N LEU A 151 33.43 -0.99 6.50
CA LEU A 151 34.50 -1.98 6.40
C LEU A 151 34.61 -2.56 4.98
N VAL A 152 33.50 -2.93 4.35
CA VAL A 152 33.48 -3.46 2.97
C VAL A 152 34.05 -2.43 2.00
N SER A 153 33.61 -1.16 2.08
CA SER A 153 34.09 -0.11 1.18
C SER A 153 35.58 0.23 1.39
N ARG A 154 36.06 0.24 2.65
CA ARG A 154 37.49 0.44 2.95
C ARG A 154 38.32 -0.75 2.50
N GLY A 155 37.84 -1.99 2.71
CA GLY A 155 38.50 -3.21 2.26
C GLY A 155 38.60 -3.29 0.74
N ALA A 156 37.52 -2.94 0.03
CA ALA A 156 37.48 -2.88 -1.43
C ALA A 156 38.50 -1.87 -1.99
N ASN A 157 38.55 -0.65 -1.45
CA ASN A 157 39.51 0.36 -1.86
C ASN A 157 40.96 -0.02 -1.49
N PHE A 158 41.19 -0.59 -0.31
CA PHE A 158 42.51 -1.08 0.08
C PHE A 158 43.01 -2.19 -0.84
N LEU A 159 42.14 -3.13 -1.20
CA LEU A 159 42.45 -4.19 -2.15
C LEU A 159 42.78 -3.61 -3.53
N ALA A 160 41.94 -2.72 -4.05
CA ALA A 160 42.14 -2.12 -5.35
C ALA A 160 43.40 -1.24 -5.40
N ASP A 161 43.72 -0.49 -4.34
CA ASP A 161 44.94 0.30 -4.25
C ASP A 161 46.20 -0.59 -4.18
N THR A 162 46.14 -1.65 -3.38
CA THR A 162 47.25 -2.62 -3.26
C THR A 162 47.47 -3.39 -4.58
N VAL A 163 46.39 -3.70 -5.29
CA VAL A 163 46.46 -4.53 -6.50
C VAL A 163 46.75 -3.70 -7.75
N LEU A 164 46.24 -2.49 -7.87
CA LEU A 164 46.34 -1.69 -9.09
C LEU A 164 47.31 -0.51 -8.96
N SER A 165 47.71 -0.16 -7.73
CA SER A 165 48.56 0.98 -7.40
C SER A 165 48.24 2.26 -8.20
N PRO A 166 46.96 2.68 -8.31
CA PRO A 166 46.58 3.84 -9.11
C PRO A 166 47.04 5.15 -8.44
N GLY A 167 47.44 5.12 -7.17
CA GLY A 167 47.90 6.29 -6.42
C GLY A 167 46.76 7.17 -5.90
N VAL A 168 45.58 6.58 -5.67
CA VAL A 168 44.35 7.26 -5.26
C VAL A 168 43.69 6.48 -4.12
N SER A 169 43.31 7.14 -3.04
CA SER A 169 42.76 6.50 -1.83
C SER A 169 41.31 6.04 -1.96
N ASP A 170 40.55 6.62 -2.89
CA ASP A 170 39.12 6.32 -3.10
C ASP A 170 38.82 6.06 -4.59
N LEU A 171 38.89 4.79 -4.95
CA LEU A 171 38.65 4.27 -6.31
C LEU A 171 37.17 4.02 -6.59
N THR A 172 36.34 3.93 -5.56
CA THR A 172 34.91 3.62 -5.70
C THR A 172 34.00 4.85 -5.67
N GLY A 173 34.52 6.02 -5.34
CA GLY A 173 33.79 7.29 -5.46
C GLY A 173 33.57 7.70 -6.91
N SER A 174 32.34 8.11 -7.26
CA SER A 174 31.98 8.61 -8.59
C SER A 174 32.11 10.13 -8.73
N PHE A 175 32.35 10.88 -7.64
CA PHE A 175 32.42 12.34 -7.68
C PHE A 175 33.78 12.86 -8.11
N ARG A 176 33.88 13.26 -9.38
CA ARG A 176 35.16 13.60 -10.02
C ARG A 176 35.02 14.73 -10.99
N LEU A 177 36.06 15.56 -11.06
CA LEU A 177 36.27 16.59 -12.07
C LEU A 177 37.38 16.12 -13.01
N TYR A 178 37.13 16.17 -14.31
CA TYR A 178 38.07 15.82 -15.36
C TYR A 178 38.25 17.00 -16.32
N ARG A 179 39.42 17.13 -16.94
CA ARG A 179 39.51 17.79 -18.24
C ARG A 179 38.65 17.02 -19.24
N LYS A 180 37.88 17.73 -20.07
CA LYS A 180 36.96 17.09 -21.04
C LYS A 180 37.66 16.08 -21.95
N GLU A 181 38.82 16.43 -22.49
CA GLU A 181 39.60 15.55 -23.38
C GLU A 181 40.13 14.31 -22.66
N VAL A 182 40.48 14.43 -21.38
CA VAL A 182 40.95 13.30 -20.55
C VAL A 182 39.79 12.35 -20.26
N LEU A 183 38.60 12.88 -19.90
CA LEU A 183 37.42 12.04 -19.72
C LEU A 183 37.07 11.29 -21.00
N ARG A 184 37.11 11.97 -22.16
CA ARG A 184 36.85 11.36 -23.47
C ARG A 184 37.84 10.25 -23.79
N ASP A 185 39.12 10.47 -23.57
CA ASP A 185 40.15 9.45 -23.84
C ASP A 185 39.99 8.24 -22.92
N VAL A 186 39.92 8.46 -21.60
CA VAL A 186 39.82 7.38 -20.61
C VAL A 186 38.54 6.58 -20.79
N ILE A 187 37.38 7.24 -20.93
CA ILE A 187 36.07 6.56 -21.01
C ILE A 187 35.94 5.70 -22.27
N SER A 188 36.56 6.12 -23.39
CA SER A 188 36.55 5.37 -24.65
C SER A 188 37.25 4.02 -24.57
N LYS A 189 38.19 3.88 -23.62
CA LYS A 189 38.98 2.67 -23.40
C LYS A 189 38.37 1.75 -22.34
N VAL A 190 37.34 2.19 -21.62
CA VAL A 190 36.70 1.41 -20.55
C VAL A 190 35.82 0.30 -21.14
N GLN A 191 36.02 -0.92 -20.64
CA GLN A 191 35.22 -2.08 -21.05
C GLN A 191 34.22 -2.52 -19.97
N SER A 192 34.50 -2.20 -18.70
CA SER A 192 33.64 -2.63 -17.59
C SER A 192 32.29 -1.91 -17.57
N ARG A 193 31.28 -2.65 -17.11
CA ARG A 193 29.93 -2.15 -16.84
C ARG A 193 29.69 -2.09 -15.32
N GLY A 194 28.65 -1.39 -14.89
CA GLY A 194 28.28 -1.32 -13.47
C GLY A 194 29.25 -0.51 -12.61
N TYR A 195 29.37 -0.85 -11.32
CA TYR A 195 30.15 -0.08 -10.33
C TYR A 195 31.68 -0.11 -10.58
N VAL A 196 32.16 -1.18 -11.22
CA VAL A 196 33.56 -1.40 -11.61
C VAL A 196 34.09 -0.31 -12.53
N PHE A 197 33.20 0.26 -13.34
CA PHE A 197 33.48 1.37 -14.24
C PHE A 197 34.27 2.49 -13.55
N GLN A 198 33.85 2.88 -12.33
CA GLN A 198 34.49 3.99 -11.61
C GLN A 198 35.94 3.70 -11.24
N MET A 199 36.28 2.45 -10.93
CA MET A 199 37.66 2.09 -10.65
C MET A 199 38.49 2.05 -11.94
N GLU A 200 37.99 1.37 -12.97
CA GLU A 200 38.71 1.21 -14.24
C GLU A 200 39.08 2.57 -14.84
N MET A 201 38.22 3.57 -14.69
CA MET A 201 38.51 4.97 -15.05
C MET A 201 39.81 5.49 -14.42
N MET A 202 40.05 5.27 -13.12
CA MET A 202 41.27 5.77 -12.45
C MET A 202 42.50 4.95 -12.80
N VAL A 203 42.34 3.64 -12.93
CA VAL A 203 43.43 2.72 -13.26
C VAL A 203 43.94 3.01 -14.68
N ARG A 204 43.02 3.17 -15.63
CA ARG A 204 43.37 3.55 -17.01
C ARG A 204 43.92 4.96 -17.07
N ALA A 205 43.34 5.91 -16.35
CA ALA A 205 43.88 7.27 -16.32
C ALA A 205 45.34 7.29 -15.85
N LYS A 206 45.65 6.51 -14.80
CA LYS A 206 47.02 6.37 -14.30
C LYS A 206 47.93 5.65 -15.30
N ALA A 207 47.47 4.57 -15.92
CA ALA A 207 48.23 3.83 -16.93
C ALA A 207 48.53 4.68 -18.18
N LEU A 208 47.64 5.62 -18.52
CA LEU A 208 47.82 6.60 -19.60
C LEU A 208 48.69 7.80 -19.18
N GLY A 209 49.18 7.84 -17.94
CA GLY A 209 50.08 8.88 -17.44
C GLY A 209 49.40 10.16 -16.97
N TYR A 210 48.07 10.19 -16.82
CA TYR A 210 47.35 11.38 -16.37
C TYR A 210 47.58 11.68 -14.88
N THR A 211 47.55 12.97 -14.54
CA THR A 211 47.73 13.47 -13.17
C THR A 211 46.42 13.47 -12.38
N VAL A 212 46.44 12.94 -11.16
CA VAL A 212 45.26 12.82 -10.29
C VAL A 212 45.51 13.48 -8.93
N GLY A 213 44.57 14.32 -8.50
CA GLY A 213 44.52 14.85 -7.13
C GLY A 213 43.26 14.43 -6.39
N GLU A 214 43.33 14.50 -5.06
CA GLU A 214 42.27 14.07 -4.15
C GLU A 214 41.82 15.22 -3.24
N VAL A 215 40.50 15.43 -3.13
CA VAL A 215 39.89 16.37 -2.18
C VAL A 215 39.05 15.59 -1.18
N PRO A 216 39.27 15.74 0.14
CA PRO A 216 38.41 15.17 1.16
C PRO A 216 36.96 15.61 1.01
N ILE A 217 36.03 14.65 1.00
CA ILE A 217 34.59 14.91 0.95
C ILE A 217 33.85 14.15 2.06
N THR A 218 32.71 14.70 2.48
CA THR A 218 31.75 13.99 3.32
C THR A 218 30.67 13.37 2.44
N PHE A 219 30.50 12.06 2.57
CA PHE A 219 29.49 11.28 1.87
C PHE A 219 28.36 10.97 2.83
N VAL A 220 27.13 11.36 2.48
CA VAL A 220 25.94 11.10 3.29
C VAL A 220 25.12 10.03 2.60
N ASP A 221 24.57 9.08 3.35
CA ASP A 221 23.64 8.10 2.77
C ASP A 221 22.41 8.82 2.19
N ARG A 222 21.86 8.30 1.09
CA ARG A 222 20.76 8.93 0.36
C ARG A 222 19.58 9.28 1.27
N ILE A 223 18.94 10.40 0.99
CA ILE A 223 17.75 10.87 1.74
C ILE A 223 16.49 10.15 1.24
N PHE A 224 16.44 9.77 -0.05
CA PHE A 224 15.31 9.09 -0.69
C PHE A 224 15.79 7.95 -1.60
N GLY A 225 15.12 6.78 -1.57
CA GLY A 225 15.38 5.62 -2.43
C GLY A 225 16.07 4.41 -1.76
N GLU A 226 16.06 3.25 -2.42
CA GLU A 226 16.65 1.98 -1.93
C GLU A 226 18.05 1.69 -2.51
N SER A 227 18.86 0.92 -1.78
CA SER A 227 20.23 0.55 -2.18
C SER A 227 20.27 -0.46 -3.29
N LYS A 228 20.88 -0.06 -4.41
CA LYS A 228 21.09 -0.92 -5.59
C LYS A 228 22.33 -1.83 -5.48
N LEU A 229 23.15 -1.70 -4.42
CA LEU A 229 24.37 -2.51 -4.20
C LEU A 229 24.01 -3.93 -3.74
N GLY A 230 23.87 -4.84 -4.69
CA GLY A 230 23.75 -6.30 -4.47
C GLY A 230 25.10 -7.03 -4.44
N GLY A 231 25.09 -8.32 -4.11
CA GLY A 231 26.30 -9.15 -4.07
C GLY A 231 26.99 -9.34 -5.43
N ASP A 232 26.23 -9.38 -6.52
CA ASP A 232 26.76 -9.50 -7.89
C ASP A 232 27.70 -8.35 -8.26
N GLU A 233 27.43 -7.14 -7.77
CA GLU A 233 28.27 -5.96 -8.05
C GLU A 233 29.64 -6.07 -7.36
N ILE A 234 29.73 -6.76 -6.21
CA ILE A 234 30.98 -7.01 -5.47
C ILE A 234 31.85 -8.04 -6.21
N VAL A 235 31.25 -9.07 -6.80
CA VAL A 235 31.98 -10.06 -7.60
C VAL A 235 32.44 -9.47 -8.94
N GLN A 236 31.60 -8.66 -9.59
CA GLN A 236 32.03 -7.91 -10.78
C GLN A 236 33.20 -6.97 -10.44
N TYR A 237 33.15 -6.30 -9.28
CA TYR A 237 34.23 -5.45 -8.79
C TYR A 237 35.56 -6.19 -8.62
N ALA A 238 35.57 -7.36 -7.97
CA ALA A 238 36.77 -8.15 -7.78
C ALA A 238 37.36 -8.65 -9.12
N LYS A 239 36.52 -9.12 -10.05
CA LYS A 239 36.95 -9.52 -11.41
C LYS A 239 37.50 -8.36 -12.22
N GLY A 240 36.89 -7.18 -12.11
CA GLY A 240 37.34 -5.97 -12.78
C GLY A 240 38.69 -5.45 -12.30
N VAL A 241 38.93 -5.50 -10.98
CA VAL A 241 40.25 -5.24 -10.37
C VAL A 241 41.30 -6.16 -10.99
N TRP A 242 41.00 -7.46 -11.07
CA TRP A 242 41.95 -8.45 -11.59
C TRP A 242 42.27 -8.26 -13.08
N ASN A 243 41.24 -8.12 -13.91
CA ASN A 243 41.38 -7.94 -15.35
C ASN A 243 42.11 -6.62 -15.71
N SER A 244 41.90 -5.57 -14.92
CA SER A 244 42.57 -4.27 -15.14
C SER A 244 44.07 -4.30 -14.82
N ARG A 245 44.52 -5.20 -13.94
CA ARG A 245 45.95 -5.42 -13.68
C ARG A 245 46.63 -6.14 -14.83
N ILE A 246 45.96 -7.13 -15.41
CA ILE A 246 46.47 -7.93 -16.54
C ILE A 246 46.67 -7.07 -17.79
N ALA A 247 45.76 -6.13 -18.05
CA ALA A 247 45.86 -5.21 -19.20
C ALA A 247 46.99 -4.15 -19.08
N GLY A 248 47.69 -4.08 -17.95
CA GLY A 248 48.71 -3.06 -17.66
C GLY A 248 50.14 -3.59 -17.47
N MET A 249 50.44 -4.86 -17.78
CA MET A 249 51.77 -5.46 -17.55
C MET A 249 52.42 -5.96 -18.86
N ASP A 250 53.70 -5.65 -19.03
CA ASP A 250 54.56 -6.16 -20.12
C ASP A 250 54.94 -7.63 -19.88
N GLU A 251 54.99 -8.43 -20.95
CA GLU A 251 55.04 -9.92 -20.94
C GLU A 251 56.34 -10.56 -20.39
N SER A 252 57.32 -9.80 -19.88
CA SER A 252 58.70 -10.29 -19.70
C SER A 252 59.15 -10.67 -18.27
N ASP A 253 58.32 -10.59 -17.22
CA ASP A 253 58.81 -10.71 -15.83
C ASP A 253 58.40 -12.03 -15.11
N SER A 254 59.27 -13.06 -15.21
CA SER A 254 58.96 -14.45 -14.82
C SER A 254 58.90 -14.74 -13.32
N ARG A 255 59.49 -13.89 -12.45
CA ARG A 255 59.41 -14.04 -10.98
C ARG A 255 58.05 -13.63 -10.41
N VAL A 256 57.33 -12.76 -11.12
CA VAL A 256 55.99 -12.32 -10.71
C VAL A 256 54.97 -13.40 -11.07
N TYR A 257 55.14 -14.12 -12.19
CA TYR A 257 54.29 -15.25 -12.61
C TYR A 257 54.15 -16.38 -11.57
N SER A 258 55.21 -16.75 -10.85
CA SER A 258 55.10 -17.77 -9.78
C SER A 258 54.41 -17.25 -8.50
N SER A 259 54.42 -15.93 -8.30
CA SER A 259 53.67 -15.27 -7.23
C SER A 259 52.21 -15.04 -7.65
N PHE A 260 51.96 -14.90 -8.95
CA PHE A 260 50.64 -14.84 -9.58
C PHE A 260 49.92 -16.18 -9.48
N GLU A 261 50.53 -17.34 -9.72
CA GLU A 261 49.83 -18.63 -9.51
C GLU A 261 49.29 -18.80 -8.08
N LYS A 262 50.05 -18.35 -7.08
CA LYS A 262 49.64 -18.41 -5.66
C LYS A 262 48.59 -17.36 -5.29
N ALA A 263 48.63 -16.19 -5.93
CA ALA A 263 47.65 -15.12 -5.74
C ALA A 263 46.36 -15.40 -6.52
N ASP A 264 46.42 -15.89 -7.76
CA ASP A 264 45.31 -16.42 -8.54
C ASP A 264 44.63 -17.57 -7.79
N GLU A 265 45.37 -18.51 -7.21
CA GLU A 265 44.78 -19.58 -6.40
C GLU A 265 44.07 -19.01 -5.14
N PHE A 266 44.57 -17.93 -4.55
CA PHE A 266 43.95 -17.24 -3.42
C PHE A 266 42.71 -16.42 -3.82
N PHE A 267 42.77 -15.66 -4.92
CA PHE A 267 41.68 -14.85 -5.44
C PHE A 267 40.59 -15.70 -6.11
N MET A 268 40.93 -16.79 -6.80
CA MET A 268 39.97 -17.80 -7.26
C MET A 268 39.25 -18.46 -6.09
N ARG A 269 39.93 -18.71 -4.96
CA ARG A 269 39.29 -19.23 -3.74
C ARG A 269 38.36 -18.21 -3.08
N LEU A 270 38.73 -16.93 -3.06
CA LEU A 270 37.91 -15.84 -2.54
C LEU A 270 36.68 -15.54 -3.45
N ASP A 271 36.87 -15.59 -4.76
CA ASP A 271 35.85 -15.49 -5.80
C ASP A 271 34.88 -16.69 -5.75
N ALA A 272 35.40 -17.90 -5.51
CA ALA A 272 34.57 -19.10 -5.33
C ALA A 272 33.68 -19.00 -4.09
N PHE A 273 34.20 -18.50 -2.96
CA PHE A 273 33.40 -18.30 -1.75
C PHE A 273 32.32 -17.23 -1.95
N LEU A 274 32.65 -16.07 -2.53
CA LEU A 274 31.69 -15.00 -2.78
C LEU A 274 30.62 -15.41 -3.79
N LYS A 275 30.99 -16.11 -4.87
CA LYS A 275 30.04 -16.71 -5.82
C LYS A 275 29.12 -17.71 -5.14
N LEU A 276 29.69 -18.59 -4.30
CA LEU A 276 28.89 -19.56 -3.56
C LEU A 276 27.92 -18.86 -2.60
N ASP A 277 28.35 -17.80 -1.91
CA ASP A 277 27.48 -17.03 -1.02
C ASP A 277 26.32 -16.37 -1.77
N ILE A 278 26.58 -15.80 -2.96
CA ILE A 278 25.54 -15.21 -3.82
C ILE A 278 24.54 -16.27 -4.28
N ILE A 279 25.04 -17.40 -4.82
CA ILE A 279 24.21 -18.51 -5.25
C ILE A 279 23.34 -18.98 -4.08
N LEU A 280 23.91 -19.12 -2.88
CA LEU A 280 23.17 -19.49 -1.69
C LEU A 280 22.10 -18.45 -1.33
N MET A 281 22.37 -17.14 -1.46
CA MET A 281 21.38 -16.08 -1.18
C MET A 281 20.17 -16.15 -2.11
N GLU A 282 20.30 -16.62 -3.35
CA GLU A 282 19.16 -16.79 -4.28
C GLU A 282 18.13 -17.78 -3.75
N TYR A 283 18.57 -18.77 -2.96
CA TYR A 283 17.68 -19.73 -2.30
C TYR A 283 17.01 -19.18 -1.04
N GLN A 284 17.26 -17.94 -0.61
CA GLN A 284 16.70 -17.43 0.65
C GLN A 284 15.17 -17.46 0.67
N GLU A 285 14.53 -17.12 -0.45
CA GLU A 285 13.07 -17.15 -0.62
C GLU A 285 12.49 -18.59 -0.61
N GLN A 286 13.25 -19.56 -1.13
CA GLN A 286 12.84 -20.96 -1.24
C GLN A 286 13.88 -21.90 -0.64
N SER A 287 14.27 -21.63 0.61
CA SER A 287 15.44 -22.29 1.22
C SER A 287 15.28 -23.79 1.43
N PHE A 288 14.04 -24.30 1.44
CA PHE A 288 13.72 -25.73 1.51
C PHE A 288 14.25 -26.53 0.32
N LEU A 289 14.52 -25.90 -0.83
CA LEU A 289 15.12 -26.56 -2.00
C LEU A 289 16.53 -27.11 -1.72
N LEU A 290 17.21 -26.59 -0.69
CA LEU A 290 18.54 -27.05 -0.30
C LEU A 290 18.51 -28.33 0.55
N ASP A 291 17.36 -28.71 1.12
CA ASP A 291 17.23 -29.81 2.10
C ASP A 291 17.85 -31.14 1.63
N PRO A 292 17.65 -31.60 0.37
CA PRO A 292 18.24 -32.86 -0.10
C PRO A 292 19.78 -32.85 -0.17
N PHE A 293 20.41 -31.67 -0.17
CA PHE A 293 21.85 -31.50 -0.38
C PHE A 293 22.60 -31.10 0.89
N LEU A 294 21.89 -30.75 1.98
CA LEU A 294 22.51 -30.20 3.18
C LEU A 294 23.55 -31.12 3.80
N GLU A 295 23.33 -32.44 3.83
CA GLU A 295 24.29 -33.38 4.42
C GLU A 295 25.65 -33.30 3.73
N ARG A 296 25.65 -33.34 2.39
CA ARG A 296 26.88 -33.25 1.58
C ARG A 296 27.54 -31.87 1.65
N MET A 297 26.77 -30.81 1.85
CA MET A 297 27.26 -29.43 1.89
C MET A 297 27.79 -29.00 3.25
N VAL A 298 27.14 -29.44 4.33
CA VAL A 298 27.33 -28.92 5.69
C VAL A 298 28.21 -29.84 6.53
N ALA A 299 28.05 -31.17 6.43
CA ALA A 299 28.80 -32.09 7.28
C ALA A 299 30.33 -31.99 7.10
N PRO A 300 30.88 -31.90 5.86
CA PRO A 300 32.32 -31.80 5.68
C PRO A 300 32.96 -30.55 6.35
N PRO A 301 32.49 -29.31 6.11
CA PRO A 301 33.09 -28.15 6.75
C PRO A 301 32.91 -28.14 8.27
N VAL A 302 31.80 -28.66 8.79
CA VAL A 302 31.58 -28.77 10.24
C VAL A 302 32.54 -29.77 10.88
N ASN A 303 32.83 -30.91 10.24
CA ASN A 303 33.81 -31.88 10.73
C ASN A 303 35.23 -31.31 10.72
N ILE A 304 35.58 -30.49 9.72
CA ILE A 304 36.88 -29.78 9.68
C ILE A 304 36.96 -28.77 10.83
N LEU A 305 35.88 -28.05 11.13
CA LEU A 305 35.83 -27.14 12.27
C LEU A 305 36.00 -27.89 13.59
N ARG A 306 35.36 -29.06 13.75
CA ARG A 306 35.50 -29.93 14.93
C ARG A 306 36.95 -30.33 15.17
N GLN A 307 37.62 -30.87 14.14
CA GLN A 307 39.01 -31.27 14.22
C GLN A 307 39.91 -30.07 14.55
N HIS A 308 39.66 -28.93 13.93
CA HIS A 308 40.39 -27.71 14.19
C HIS A 308 40.33 -27.28 15.67
N VAL A 309 39.13 -27.31 16.27
CA VAL A 309 38.93 -26.97 17.69
C VAL A 309 39.70 -27.95 18.59
N ALA A 310 39.61 -29.25 18.32
CA ALA A 310 40.33 -30.28 19.09
C ALA A 310 41.85 -30.11 19.01
N ASP A 311 42.41 -29.91 17.82
CA ASP A 311 43.85 -29.76 17.63
C ASP A 311 44.39 -28.48 18.31
N THR A 312 43.59 -27.42 18.35
CA THR A 312 43.97 -26.15 19.00
C THR A 312 44.04 -26.30 20.52
N VAL A 313 43.04 -26.95 21.12
CA VAL A 313 43.01 -27.21 22.56
C VAL A 313 44.16 -28.14 22.97
N ASN A 314 44.43 -29.16 22.16
CA ASN A 314 45.53 -30.10 22.39
C ASN A 314 46.92 -29.52 22.05
N LYS A 315 47.01 -28.23 21.68
CA LYS A 315 48.24 -27.53 21.27
C LYS A 315 49.00 -28.20 20.12
N GLN A 316 48.29 -28.94 19.26
CA GLN A 316 48.85 -29.69 18.14
C GLN A 316 48.81 -28.92 16.82
N ALA A 317 48.01 -27.85 16.69
CA ALA A 317 47.83 -27.13 15.42
C ALA A 317 48.59 -25.80 15.29
N LYS A 318 49.33 -25.65 14.19
CA LYS A 318 49.58 -24.37 13.50
C LYS A 318 48.60 -24.26 12.34
N TRP A 319 47.84 -23.19 12.28
CA TRP A 319 46.71 -23.08 11.36
C TRP A 319 46.61 -21.69 10.75
N CYS A 320 46.11 -21.65 9.53
CA CYS A 320 46.08 -20.44 8.73
C CYS A 320 44.80 -19.65 9.01
N ARG A 321 44.95 -18.40 9.48
CA ARG A 321 43.85 -17.50 9.84
C ARG A 321 42.79 -17.38 8.74
N SER A 322 43.20 -17.13 7.51
CA SER A 322 42.28 -16.95 6.37
C SER A 322 41.48 -18.22 6.05
N ARG A 323 42.05 -19.41 6.28
CA ARG A 323 41.34 -20.68 6.08
C ARG A 323 40.24 -20.88 7.11
N LEU A 324 40.48 -20.55 8.40
CA LEU A 324 39.39 -20.63 9.37
C LEU A 324 38.33 -19.57 9.10
N GLU A 325 38.72 -18.33 8.79
CA GLU A 325 37.75 -17.27 8.47
C GLU A 325 36.81 -17.67 7.32
N ASN A 326 37.33 -18.28 6.26
CA ASN A 326 36.53 -18.80 5.15
C ASN A 326 35.63 -19.98 5.57
N LEU A 327 36.16 -20.92 6.36
CA LEU A 327 35.39 -22.07 6.85
C LEU A 327 34.20 -21.64 7.72
N VAL A 328 34.46 -20.76 8.68
CA VAL A 328 33.45 -20.21 9.59
C VAL A 328 32.43 -19.39 8.83
N SER A 329 32.87 -18.56 7.88
CA SER A 329 31.97 -17.76 7.05
C SER A 329 31.06 -18.65 6.19
N LEU A 330 31.57 -19.76 5.67
CA LEU A 330 30.78 -20.74 4.91
C LEU A 330 29.69 -21.41 5.74
N ILE A 331 30.05 -21.95 6.90
CA ILE A 331 29.07 -22.59 7.80
C ILE A 331 28.03 -21.56 8.25
N TYR A 332 28.46 -20.33 8.53
CA TYR A 332 27.54 -19.25 8.88
C TYR A 332 26.60 -18.86 7.72
N SER A 333 27.08 -18.81 6.47
CA SER A 333 26.24 -18.58 5.30
C SER A 333 25.16 -19.65 5.15
N TYR A 334 25.47 -20.93 5.40
CA TYR A 334 24.45 -21.99 5.45
C TYR A 334 23.39 -21.72 6.54
N CYS A 335 23.83 -21.33 7.74
CA CYS A 335 22.91 -20.95 8.83
C CYS A 335 22.02 -19.76 8.44
N ARG A 336 22.55 -18.79 7.68
CA ARG A 336 21.83 -17.58 7.25
C ARG A 336 20.75 -17.89 6.20
N VAL A 337 21.05 -18.73 5.21
CA VAL A 337 20.10 -19.04 4.12
C VAL A 337 19.02 -20.01 4.56
N ARG A 338 19.43 -21.16 5.11
CA ARG A 338 18.48 -22.23 5.45
C ARG A 338 17.87 -22.08 6.83
N GLY A 339 18.61 -21.45 7.74
CA GLY A 339 18.25 -21.30 9.14
C GLY A 339 19.04 -22.21 10.07
N GLN A 340 19.52 -21.64 11.18
CA GLN A 340 20.28 -22.30 12.24
C GLN A 340 19.69 -23.64 12.74
N LYS A 341 18.36 -23.78 12.78
CA LYS A 341 17.68 -24.99 13.30
C LYS A 341 17.88 -26.22 12.39
N ALA A 342 17.99 -26.02 11.08
CA ALA A 342 18.25 -27.09 10.14
C ALA A 342 19.74 -27.46 10.15
N ILE A 343 20.60 -26.44 10.17
CA ILE A 343 22.06 -26.60 10.07
C ILE A 343 22.68 -27.22 11.33
N VAL A 344 22.18 -26.88 12.53
CA VAL A 344 22.72 -27.42 13.79
C VAL A 344 22.66 -28.96 13.88
N ARG A 345 21.78 -29.61 13.12
CA ARG A 345 21.65 -31.08 13.10
C ARG A 345 22.88 -31.80 12.54
N PHE A 346 23.69 -31.09 11.76
CA PHE A 346 24.94 -31.60 11.19
C PHE A 346 26.16 -31.36 12.09
N PHE A 347 25.96 -30.70 13.24
CA PHE A 347 27.03 -30.55 14.23
C PHE A 347 27.25 -31.86 15.00
N PRO A 348 28.51 -32.18 15.32
CA PRO A 348 28.82 -33.36 16.10
C PRO A 348 28.25 -33.19 17.52
N HIS A 349 27.72 -34.28 18.05
CA HIS A 349 27.03 -34.32 19.34
C HIS A 349 27.67 -35.35 20.28
N GLU A 350 28.96 -35.63 20.09
CA GLU A 350 29.69 -36.60 20.89
C GLU A 350 30.04 -36.04 22.27
N VAL A 351 30.02 -36.89 23.27
CA VAL A 351 30.26 -36.52 24.67
C VAL A 351 31.67 -35.95 24.88
N SER A 352 32.66 -36.45 24.11
CA SER A 352 34.05 -35.98 24.16
C SER A 352 34.22 -34.53 23.68
N ASP A 353 33.28 -33.99 22.91
CA ASP A 353 33.40 -32.63 22.36
C ASP A 353 33.09 -31.56 23.41
N LEU A 354 32.29 -31.87 24.44
CA LEU A 354 31.89 -30.91 25.47
C LEU A 354 33.08 -30.23 26.19
N PRO A 355 34.03 -30.95 26.82
CA PRO A 355 35.17 -30.32 27.48
C PRO A 355 36.09 -29.59 26.49
N ILE A 356 36.20 -30.10 25.25
CA ILE A 356 37.04 -29.49 24.20
C ILE A 356 36.47 -28.14 23.77
N VAL A 357 35.17 -28.05 23.53
CA VAL A 357 34.50 -26.80 23.13
C VAL A 357 34.55 -25.77 24.26
N ILE A 358 34.33 -26.19 25.52
CA ILE A 358 34.48 -25.30 26.69
C ILE A 358 35.91 -24.77 26.77
N ALA A 359 36.91 -25.66 26.71
CA ALA A 359 38.31 -25.26 26.77
C ALA A 359 38.67 -24.28 25.65
N TYR A 360 38.23 -24.54 24.42
CA TYR A 360 38.49 -23.66 23.27
C TYR A 360 37.86 -22.27 23.42
N MET A 361 36.62 -22.20 23.94
CA MET A 361 35.94 -20.93 24.17
C MET A 361 36.53 -20.15 25.35
N SER A 362 37.18 -20.82 26.29
CA SER A 362 37.85 -20.23 27.47
C SER A 362 39.34 -19.94 27.25
N LEU A 363 39.88 -20.11 26.03
CA LEU A 363 41.28 -19.80 25.74
C LEU A 363 41.57 -18.29 25.85
N ASP A 364 42.48 -17.92 26.74
CA ASP A 364 43.00 -16.55 26.85
C ASP A 364 43.68 -16.13 25.55
N ASN A 365 43.29 -14.97 25.00
CA ASN A 365 43.72 -14.49 23.68
C ASN A 365 43.47 -15.49 22.52
N GLY A 366 42.51 -16.40 22.71
CA GLY A 366 42.09 -17.35 21.70
C GLY A 366 41.32 -16.70 20.53
N PRO A 367 41.04 -17.47 19.47
CA PRO A 367 40.35 -16.98 18.28
C PRO A 367 38.92 -16.47 18.57
N VAL A 368 38.25 -17.04 19.57
CA VAL A 368 36.90 -16.67 20.03
C VAL A 368 36.89 -15.30 20.73
N SER A 369 37.98 -14.96 21.42
CA SER A 369 38.13 -13.73 22.22
C SER A 369 38.35 -12.48 21.36
N ARG A 370 38.58 -12.62 20.05
CA ARG A 370 38.82 -11.49 19.15
C ARG A 370 37.52 -10.80 18.72
N ALA A 371 37.45 -9.48 18.83
CA ALA A 371 36.22 -8.73 18.50
C ALA A 371 35.70 -8.96 17.07
N ASP A 372 36.59 -9.13 16.09
CA ASP A 372 36.28 -9.32 14.66
C ASP A 372 35.58 -10.65 14.34
N TRP A 373 35.66 -11.65 15.24
CA TRP A 373 35.26 -13.04 14.97
C TRP A 373 33.92 -13.43 15.61
N TRP A 374 32.92 -12.59 15.39
CA TRP A 374 31.55 -12.80 15.88
C TRP A 374 30.86 -14.03 15.27
N ASN A 375 31.15 -14.33 14.00
CA ASN A 375 30.65 -15.50 13.29
C ASN A 375 31.12 -16.81 13.94
N LEU A 376 32.39 -16.89 14.35
CA LEU A 376 32.93 -18.04 15.09
C LEU A 376 32.22 -18.18 16.44
N ARG A 377 32.09 -17.08 17.21
CA ARG A 377 31.35 -17.09 18.48
C ARG A 377 29.93 -17.64 18.31
N CYS A 378 29.21 -17.18 17.29
CA CYS A 378 27.87 -17.67 16.98
C CYS A 378 27.84 -19.18 16.72
N LEU A 379 28.77 -19.69 15.90
CA LEU A 379 28.84 -21.13 15.60
C LEU A 379 29.23 -21.95 16.83
N MET A 380 30.15 -21.46 17.65
CA MET A 380 30.56 -22.14 18.88
C MET A 380 29.42 -22.17 19.90
N LEU A 381 28.68 -21.08 20.08
CA LEU A 381 27.49 -21.04 20.94
C LEU A 381 26.37 -21.94 20.40
N LEU A 382 26.18 -21.99 19.08
CA LEU A 382 25.22 -22.88 18.44
C LEU A 382 25.63 -24.35 18.62
N TRP A 383 26.92 -24.68 18.48
CA TRP A 383 27.43 -26.02 18.74
C TRP A 383 27.28 -26.41 20.21
N MET A 384 27.64 -25.50 21.12
CA MET A 384 27.46 -25.65 22.56
C MET A 384 26.00 -25.94 22.91
N SER A 385 25.06 -25.27 22.25
CA SER A 385 23.62 -25.50 22.43
C SER A 385 23.15 -26.91 22.05
N LEU A 386 23.93 -27.67 21.29
CA LEU A 386 23.64 -29.07 20.95
C LEU A 386 24.31 -30.02 21.93
N ILE A 387 25.63 -29.87 22.13
CA ILE A 387 26.42 -30.78 22.98
C ILE A 387 26.09 -30.63 24.46
N CYS A 388 25.56 -29.49 24.92
CA CYS A 388 25.08 -29.37 26.30
C CYS A 388 23.85 -30.25 26.58
N MET A 389 23.18 -30.80 25.56
CA MET A 389 22.02 -31.69 25.70
C MET A 389 22.39 -33.18 25.79
N VAL A 390 23.66 -33.51 26.08
CA VAL A 390 24.08 -34.91 26.32
C VAL A 390 23.23 -35.58 27.41
N PRO A 391 22.92 -36.88 27.30
CA PRO A 391 21.98 -37.56 28.19
C PRO A 391 22.50 -37.81 29.62
N PHE A 392 23.75 -37.44 29.91
CA PHE A 392 24.41 -37.65 31.21
C PHE A 392 24.45 -36.35 32.01
N ASP A 393 24.37 -36.46 33.34
CA ASP A 393 24.48 -35.29 34.25
C ASP A 393 25.82 -34.57 34.06
N LEU A 394 25.78 -33.23 34.05
CA LEU A 394 26.96 -32.40 33.78
C LEU A 394 28.07 -32.56 34.82
N HIS A 395 27.71 -32.92 36.06
CA HIS A 395 28.70 -33.15 37.12
C HIS A 395 29.67 -34.30 36.81
N ARG A 396 29.28 -35.24 35.93
CA ARG A 396 30.13 -36.36 35.52
C ARG A 396 31.32 -35.94 34.65
N PHE A 397 31.28 -34.73 34.10
CA PHE A 397 32.35 -34.16 33.27
C PHE A 397 33.28 -33.24 34.06
N ASP A 398 33.01 -33.06 35.36
CA ASP A 398 33.88 -32.30 36.23
C ASP A 398 35.16 -33.08 36.56
N GLY A 399 36.26 -32.36 36.73
CA GLY A 399 37.48 -32.95 37.26
C GLY A 399 37.27 -33.49 38.68
N ALA A 400 38.05 -34.50 39.08
CA ALA A 400 37.90 -35.23 40.36
C ALA A 400 37.92 -34.37 41.65
N ALA A 401 38.20 -33.07 41.55
CA ALA A 401 38.28 -32.13 42.67
C ALA A 401 37.29 -30.94 42.58
N ALA A 402 36.40 -30.86 41.58
CA ALA A 402 35.61 -29.64 41.34
C ALA A 402 34.19 -29.89 40.76
N SER A 403 33.32 -30.54 41.55
CA SER A 403 31.90 -30.72 41.21
C SER A 403 31.19 -29.38 41.01
N GLY A 404 30.43 -29.24 39.91
CA GLY A 404 29.72 -28.04 39.48
C GLY A 404 30.45 -27.16 38.46
N THR A 405 31.73 -27.43 38.16
CA THR A 405 32.54 -26.52 37.32
C THR A 405 32.12 -26.47 35.86
N THR A 406 31.68 -27.57 35.28
CA THR A 406 31.23 -27.63 33.88
C THR A 406 29.97 -26.81 33.68
N LEU A 407 28.99 -26.94 34.58
CA LEU A 407 27.74 -26.19 34.54
C LEU A 407 27.99 -24.69 34.71
N ASP A 408 28.79 -24.31 35.71
CA ASP A 408 29.13 -22.90 35.96
C ASP A 408 29.88 -22.26 34.78
N SER A 409 30.80 -23.01 34.15
CA SER A 409 31.54 -22.54 32.97
C SER A 409 30.61 -22.23 31.79
N ILE A 410 29.67 -23.14 31.47
CA ILE A 410 28.72 -22.93 30.37
C ILE A 410 27.77 -21.78 30.70
N GLN A 411 27.28 -21.72 31.95
CA GLN A 411 26.37 -20.67 32.42
C GLN A 411 27.01 -19.29 32.37
N THR A 412 28.21 -19.14 32.92
CA THR A 412 28.96 -17.87 32.95
C THR A 412 29.26 -17.39 31.53
N MET A 413 29.68 -18.29 30.64
CA MET A 413 29.91 -17.99 29.23
C MET A 413 28.63 -17.51 28.53
N GLY A 414 27.51 -18.23 28.70
CA GLY A 414 26.23 -17.84 28.12
C GLY A 414 25.74 -16.48 28.63
N LYS A 415 25.78 -16.25 29.95
CA LYS A 415 25.40 -14.99 30.59
C LYS A 415 26.23 -13.82 30.06
N GLY A 416 27.55 -14.01 29.88
CA GLY A 416 28.45 -12.98 29.35
C GLY A 416 28.07 -12.48 27.94
N TYR A 417 27.49 -13.34 27.10
CA TYR A 417 27.07 -12.98 25.75
C TYR A 417 25.65 -12.43 25.65
N LEU A 418 24.82 -12.51 26.70
CA LEU A 418 23.46 -11.95 26.68
C LEU A 418 23.44 -10.42 26.51
N ALA A 419 24.47 -9.72 26.98
CA ALA A 419 24.56 -8.26 26.88
C ALA A 419 25.09 -7.77 25.52
N TYR A 420 25.47 -8.67 24.59
CA TYR A 420 26.04 -8.27 23.31
C TYR A 420 24.96 -7.68 22.38
N ALA A 421 25.34 -6.69 21.57
CA ALA A 421 24.43 -6.07 20.61
C ALA A 421 24.13 -6.97 19.40
N GLY A 422 25.02 -7.91 19.07
CA GLY A 422 24.99 -8.75 17.87
C GLY A 422 24.19 -10.05 17.98
N ILE A 423 24.35 -10.91 16.96
CA ILE A 423 23.67 -12.21 16.84
C ILE A 423 24.16 -13.21 17.90
N GLU A 424 25.35 -12.98 18.47
CA GLU A 424 25.89 -13.76 19.59
C GLU A 424 24.89 -13.84 20.75
N ARG A 425 24.17 -12.74 21.03
CA ARG A 425 23.12 -12.70 22.05
C ARG A 425 22.02 -13.72 21.79
N GLU A 426 21.59 -13.86 20.54
CA GLU A 426 20.54 -14.82 20.18
C GLU A 426 21.01 -16.27 20.32
N MET A 427 22.25 -16.55 19.93
CA MET A 427 22.84 -17.89 20.08
C MET A 427 23.05 -18.25 21.55
N ALA A 428 23.53 -17.30 22.35
CA ALA A 428 23.69 -17.46 23.79
C ALA A 428 22.36 -17.72 24.49
N ALA A 429 21.29 -17.00 24.10
CA ALA A 429 19.95 -17.22 24.61
C ALA A 429 19.41 -18.62 24.28
N ILE A 430 19.64 -19.13 23.07
CA ILE A 430 19.26 -20.50 22.67
C ILE A 430 20.06 -21.54 23.45
N MET A 431 21.36 -21.32 23.62
CA MET A 431 22.25 -22.21 24.37
C MET A 431 21.82 -22.31 25.84
N LEU A 432 21.59 -21.18 26.51
CA LEU A 432 21.12 -21.15 27.90
C LEU A 432 19.73 -21.79 28.05
N ALA A 433 18.80 -21.50 27.13
CA ALA A 433 17.47 -22.11 27.16
C ALA A 433 17.52 -23.65 27.10
N ARG A 434 18.40 -24.21 26.24
CA ARG A 434 18.61 -25.66 26.16
C ARG A 434 19.30 -26.22 27.39
N LEU A 435 20.34 -25.54 27.88
CA LEU A 435 21.02 -25.90 29.13
C LEU A 435 20.02 -26.06 30.27
N TYR A 436 19.14 -25.07 30.47
CA TYR A 436 18.15 -25.08 31.55
C TYR A 436 16.98 -26.07 31.32
N THR A 437 16.81 -26.62 30.11
CA THR A 437 15.79 -27.65 29.86
C THR A 437 16.17 -29.01 30.47
N ARG A 438 17.44 -29.20 30.82
CA ARG A 438 17.95 -30.45 31.41
C ARG A 438 17.37 -30.69 32.81
N LYS A 439 17.46 -31.94 33.28
CA LYS A 439 16.92 -32.34 34.60
C LYS A 439 17.83 -31.93 35.76
N ASP A 440 19.14 -31.94 35.53
CA ASP A 440 20.20 -31.66 36.51
C ASP A 440 20.50 -30.16 36.70
N THR A 441 19.76 -29.27 36.04
CA THR A 441 20.01 -27.82 36.03
C THR A 441 18.87 -26.97 36.62
N ASN A 442 17.93 -27.59 37.33
CA ASN A 442 16.77 -26.87 37.88
C ASN A 442 17.16 -25.75 38.85
N ASP A 443 18.12 -26.00 39.76
CA ASP A 443 18.59 -24.99 40.71
C ASP A 443 19.31 -23.83 39.99
N ALA A 444 20.16 -24.16 39.02
CA ALA A 444 20.83 -23.17 38.18
C ALA A 444 19.83 -22.30 37.36
N PHE A 445 18.68 -22.87 36.98
CA PHE A 445 17.62 -22.09 36.34
C PHE A 445 16.95 -21.11 37.33
N ARG A 446 16.71 -21.51 38.59
CA ARG A 446 16.20 -20.61 39.63
C ARG A 446 17.16 -19.44 39.88
N GLU A 447 18.46 -19.71 39.92
CA GLU A 447 19.49 -18.68 40.00
C GLU A 447 19.50 -17.77 38.77
N PHE A 448 19.26 -18.31 37.58
CA PHE A 448 19.14 -17.51 36.35
C PHE A 448 17.93 -16.58 36.37
N LEU A 449 16.80 -17.02 36.92
CA LEU A 449 15.61 -16.18 37.09
C LEU A 449 15.90 -15.02 38.06
N ALA A 450 16.54 -15.29 39.20
CA ALA A 450 16.96 -14.25 40.15
C ALA A 450 17.96 -13.26 39.54
N TYR A 451 18.93 -13.76 38.75
CA TYR A 451 19.86 -12.93 37.98
C TYR A 451 19.17 -12.03 36.95
N SER A 452 18.04 -12.49 36.39
CA SER A 452 17.32 -11.83 35.31
C SER A 452 16.48 -10.64 35.77
N GLN A 453 15.92 -10.68 36.98
CA GLN A 453 15.04 -9.64 37.53
C GLN A 453 15.62 -8.22 37.47
N PRO A 454 16.82 -7.93 38.02
CA PRO A 454 17.38 -6.57 37.99
C PRO A 454 17.81 -6.13 36.59
N LEU A 455 18.01 -7.06 35.65
CA LEU A 455 18.45 -6.73 34.29
C LEU A 455 17.33 -6.23 33.40
N VAL A 456 16.09 -6.66 33.66
CA VAL A 456 14.91 -6.27 32.86
C VAL A 456 14.25 -4.98 33.35
N GLU A 457 14.69 -4.44 34.49
CA GLU A 457 14.25 -3.13 35.00
C GLU A 457 15.19 -1.99 34.61
N ASP A 458 16.49 -2.29 34.53
CA ASP A 458 17.54 -1.31 34.29
C ASP A 458 17.61 -0.89 32.81
N SER A 459 17.32 0.39 32.54
CA SER A 459 17.37 0.96 31.18
C SER A 459 18.77 0.93 30.57
N ASP A 460 19.82 0.97 31.39
CA ASP A 460 21.21 0.98 30.90
C ASP A 460 21.66 -0.43 30.46
N LYS A 461 20.99 -1.48 30.95
CA LYS A 461 21.28 -2.88 30.60
C LYS A 461 20.34 -3.44 29.53
N PHE A 462 19.89 -2.59 28.63
CA PHE A 462 18.95 -2.90 27.56
C PHE A 462 19.26 -4.19 26.77
N PHE A 463 20.50 -4.38 26.30
CA PHE A 463 20.85 -5.57 25.51
C PHE A 463 20.76 -6.86 26.34
N ALA A 464 21.13 -6.80 27.62
CA ALA A 464 21.00 -7.93 28.53
C ALA A 464 19.52 -8.28 28.76
N ALA A 465 18.64 -7.27 28.94
CA ALA A 465 17.19 -7.47 29.02
C ALA A 465 16.63 -8.20 27.79
N LEU A 466 17.02 -7.79 26.57
CA LEU A 466 16.64 -8.49 25.34
C LEU A 466 17.12 -9.94 25.32
N GLY A 467 18.36 -10.19 25.76
CA GLY A 467 18.96 -11.52 25.82
C GLY A 467 18.21 -12.45 26.78
N VAL A 468 17.91 -11.94 27.98
CA VAL A 468 17.12 -12.64 29.01
C VAL A 468 15.73 -12.99 28.50
N LEU A 469 14.97 -12.01 27.99
CA LEU A 469 13.61 -12.26 27.49
C LEU A 469 13.61 -13.28 26.33
N LYS A 470 14.64 -13.24 25.47
CA LYS A 470 14.82 -14.21 24.40
C LYS A 470 15.14 -15.62 24.93
N ALA A 471 15.99 -15.73 25.95
CA ALA A 471 16.33 -17.01 26.57
C ALA A 471 15.10 -17.65 27.21
N LEU A 472 14.33 -16.87 27.98
CA LEU A 472 13.07 -17.31 28.58
C LEU A 472 12.05 -17.72 27.53
N CYS A 473 11.93 -16.96 26.43
CA CYS A 473 11.07 -17.34 25.31
C CYS A 473 11.43 -18.74 24.78
N GLU A 474 12.71 -19.01 24.51
CA GLU A 474 13.14 -20.30 23.96
C GLU A 474 13.03 -21.44 24.99
N TYR A 475 13.20 -21.14 26.29
CA TYR A 475 12.99 -22.07 27.39
C TYR A 475 11.51 -22.51 27.47
N CYS A 476 10.57 -21.55 27.56
CA CYS A 476 9.13 -21.85 27.61
C CYS A 476 8.64 -22.61 26.36
N ASN A 477 9.28 -22.38 25.21
CA ASN A 477 8.95 -23.11 23.99
C ASN A 477 9.35 -24.59 24.04
N SER A 478 10.43 -24.92 24.76
CA SER A 478 11.04 -26.25 24.75
C SER A 478 10.63 -27.10 25.96
N GLN A 479 10.30 -26.48 27.09
CA GLN A 479 9.97 -27.17 28.34
C GLN A 479 8.58 -27.80 28.33
N SER A 480 8.40 -28.89 29.09
CA SER A 480 7.09 -29.51 29.36
C SER A 480 6.23 -28.64 30.29
N ALA A 481 4.90 -28.78 30.24
CA ALA A 481 3.99 -28.00 31.08
C ALA A 481 4.26 -28.24 32.57
N ASP A 482 4.36 -29.50 33.00
CA ASP A 482 4.53 -29.89 34.41
C ASP A 482 5.72 -29.23 35.10
N LYS A 483 6.85 -29.11 34.39
CA LYS A 483 8.07 -28.47 34.90
C LYS A 483 8.00 -26.95 34.87
N LEU A 484 7.21 -26.39 33.97
CA LEU A 484 7.11 -24.94 33.81
C LEU A 484 6.24 -24.32 34.91
N ILE A 485 5.23 -25.05 35.40
CA ILE A 485 4.27 -24.60 36.44
C ILE A 485 5.00 -24.04 37.66
N GLU A 486 6.05 -24.70 38.17
CA GLU A 486 6.81 -24.23 39.33
C GLU A 486 7.49 -22.86 39.10
N HIS A 487 7.81 -22.52 37.85
CA HIS A 487 8.54 -21.31 37.49
C HIS A 487 7.67 -20.19 36.92
N VAL A 488 6.36 -20.44 36.73
CA VAL A 488 5.41 -19.47 36.15
C VAL A 488 5.44 -18.12 36.89
N PRO A 489 5.33 -18.06 38.23
CA PRO A 489 5.28 -16.77 38.94
C PRO A 489 6.54 -15.93 38.72
N ALA A 490 7.72 -16.56 38.76
CA ALA A 490 8.99 -15.88 38.57
C ALA A 490 9.19 -15.38 37.12
N ILE A 491 8.74 -16.16 36.13
CA ILE A 491 8.83 -15.75 34.72
C ILE A 491 7.85 -14.60 34.42
N LEU A 492 6.65 -14.63 34.99
CA LEU A 492 5.68 -13.52 34.88
C LEU A 492 6.17 -12.25 35.55
N ASP A 493 6.75 -12.34 36.75
CA ASP A 493 7.37 -11.20 37.42
C ASP A 493 8.44 -10.53 36.54
N ILE A 494 9.32 -11.30 35.91
CA ILE A 494 10.31 -10.78 34.95
C ILE A 494 9.63 -10.11 33.74
N ALA A 495 8.58 -10.71 33.19
CA ALA A 495 7.84 -10.15 32.07
C ALA A 495 7.18 -8.80 32.43
N ASN A 496 6.57 -8.72 33.61
CA ASN A 496 5.92 -7.52 34.13
C ASN A 496 6.93 -6.39 34.40
N ARG A 497 8.07 -6.70 35.02
CA ARG A 497 9.18 -5.75 35.21
C ARG A 497 9.70 -5.18 33.89
N ALA A 498 9.75 -5.99 32.84
CA ALA A 498 10.15 -5.56 31.49
C ALA A 498 9.14 -4.61 30.80
N GLN A 499 7.93 -4.42 31.35
CA GLN A 499 6.92 -3.54 30.77
C GLN A 499 7.40 -2.09 30.66
N GLY A 500 8.11 -1.59 31.69
CA GLY A 500 8.66 -0.22 31.70
C GLY A 500 9.62 0.05 30.53
N LEU A 501 10.53 -0.90 30.25
CA LEU A 501 11.41 -0.83 29.08
C LEU A 501 10.66 -0.89 27.74
N GLY A 502 9.48 -1.52 27.73
CA GLY A 502 8.64 -1.69 26.56
C GLY A 502 7.98 -0.40 26.06
N VAL A 503 7.79 0.62 26.90
CA VAL A 503 7.12 1.88 26.52
C VAL A 503 7.81 2.53 25.31
N HIS A 504 9.14 2.52 25.29
CA HIS A 504 9.93 3.13 24.23
C HIS A 504 10.48 2.13 23.20
N ASN A 505 10.43 0.81 23.47
CA ASN A 505 11.08 -0.19 22.64
C ASN A 505 10.14 -1.30 22.13
N SER A 506 10.00 -1.37 20.80
CA SER A 506 9.13 -2.35 20.13
C SER A 506 9.62 -3.80 20.25
N THR A 507 10.93 -4.02 20.34
CA THR A 507 11.51 -5.37 20.46
C THR A 507 11.22 -5.96 21.85
N VAL A 508 11.29 -5.14 22.89
CA VAL A 508 10.93 -5.55 24.26
C VAL A 508 9.44 -5.91 24.33
N ARG A 509 8.54 -5.05 23.82
CA ARG A 509 7.10 -5.37 23.77
C ARG A 509 6.82 -6.68 23.04
N LYS A 510 7.46 -6.89 21.89
CA LYS A 510 7.35 -8.14 21.11
C LYS A 510 7.84 -9.37 21.88
N LEU A 511 9.00 -9.30 22.54
CA LEU A 511 9.54 -10.43 23.31
C LEU A 511 8.72 -10.69 24.57
N ARG A 512 8.25 -9.65 25.26
CA ARG A 512 7.37 -9.76 26.43
C ARG A 512 6.06 -10.49 26.06
N LEU A 513 5.36 -9.99 25.04
CA LEU A 513 4.13 -10.62 24.53
C LEU A 513 4.37 -12.08 24.13
N LYS A 514 5.49 -12.36 23.45
CA LYS A 514 5.84 -13.72 23.04
C LYS A 514 6.14 -14.64 24.22
N LEU A 515 6.76 -14.12 25.28
CA LEU A 515 7.05 -14.84 26.51
C LEU A 515 5.74 -15.20 27.24
N ILE A 516 4.90 -14.19 27.49
CA ILE A 516 3.61 -14.32 28.16
C ILE A 516 2.72 -15.31 27.38
N SER A 517 2.53 -15.11 26.07
CA SER A 517 1.74 -16.01 25.23
C SER A 517 2.24 -17.46 25.26
N ARG A 518 3.57 -17.68 25.27
CA ARG A 518 4.14 -19.03 25.37
C ARG A 518 3.89 -19.68 26.72
N LEU A 519 3.95 -18.90 27.79
CA LEU A 519 3.67 -19.36 29.14
C LEU A 519 2.19 -19.71 29.29
N SER A 520 1.28 -18.81 28.90
CA SER A 520 -0.17 -19.03 28.96
C SER A 520 -0.60 -20.23 28.11
N MET A 521 -0.01 -20.45 26.93
CA MET A 521 -0.27 -21.67 26.15
C MET A 521 0.08 -22.95 26.92
N LYS A 522 1.11 -22.94 27.77
CA LYS A 522 1.54 -24.13 28.54
C LYS A 522 0.70 -24.37 29.79
N LEU A 523 0.03 -23.34 30.30
CA LEU A 523 -0.95 -23.44 31.39
C LEU A 523 -2.29 -24.03 30.90
N LEU A 524 -2.60 -23.85 29.61
CA LEU A 524 -3.79 -24.41 29.00
C LEU A 524 -3.55 -25.84 28.46
N PRO A 525 -4.60 -26.69 28.43
CA PRO A 525 -4.52 -28.01 27.81
C PRO A 525 -4.12 -27.93 26.32
N PRO A 526 -3.61 -29.03 25.74
CA PRO A 526 -3.30 -29.08 24.32
C PRO A 526 -4.55 -28.77 23.48
N PRO A 527 -4.39 -28.18 22.27
CA PRO A 527 -5.51 -27.82 21.43
C PRO A 527 -6.33 -29.06 21.05
N ARG A 528 -7.65 -28.94 21.10
CA ARG A 528 -8.55 -30.03 20.69
C ARG A 528 -8.41 -30.25 19.18
N PRO A 529 -8.38 -31.50 18.70
CA PRO A 529 -8.34 -31.78 17.27
C PRO A 529 -9.67 -31.35 16.63
N ARG A 530 -9.77 -30.10 16.16
CA ARG A 530 -10.88 -29.68 15.31
C ARG A 530 -10.72 -30.34 13.95
N ARG A 531 -11.80 -30.95 13.43
CA ARG A 531 -11.83 -31.56 12.10
C ARG A 531 -11.44 -30.51 11.06
N ARG A 532 -10.17 -30.47 10.66
CA ARG A 532 -9.79 -29.82 9.40
C ARG A 532 -10.45 -30.61 8.29
N GLY A 533 -11.54 -30.09 7.75
CA GLY A 533 -12.01 -30.49 6.43
C GLY A 533 -10.92 -30.18 5.42
N PHE A 534 -9.97 -31.09 5.24
CA PHE A 534 -8.91 -30.97 4.24
C PHE A 534 -9.57 -31.16 2.87
N ARG A 535 -10.18 -30.10 2.33
CA ARG A 535 -10.58 -30.07 0.94
C ARG A 535 -9.30 -29.95 0.11
N GLY A 536 -8.80 -31.10 -0.34
CA GLY A 536 -7.78 -31.16 -1.38
C GLY A 536 -8.29 -30.50 -2.67
N LEU A 537 -7.38 -30.21 -3.60
CA LEU A 537 -7.69 -29.56 -4.88
C LEU A 537 -8.56 -30.43 -5.83
N MET A 538 -9.01 -31.59 -5.37
CA MET A 538 -10.00 -32.44 -6.03
C MET A 538 -11.07 -32.81 -5.01
N GLY A 539 -12.32 -32.50 -5.34
CA GLY A 539 -13.48 -32.83 -4.52
C GLY A 539 -13.80 -34.34 -4.50
N ILE A 540 -14.86 -34.62 -3.74
CA ILE A 540 -15.57 -35.89 -3.51
C ILE A 540 -15.07 -36.67 -2.28
N GLY A 541 -15.88 -36.59 -1.23
CA GLY A 541 -15.77 -37.39 -0.01
C GLY A 541 -16.71 -36.84 1.06
N ASP A 542 -18.01 -36.98 0.85
CA ASP A 542 -19.03 -36.68 1.86
C ASP A 542 -18.90 -37.72 2.98
N VAL A 543 -18.33 -37.33 4.12
CA VAL A 543 -18.36 -38.13 5.34
C VAL A 543 -19.21 -37.38 6.35
N GLN A 544 -20.53 -37.56 6.22
CA GLN A 544 -21.45 -37.28 7.32
C GLN A 544 -21.06 -38.16 8.49
N THR A 545 -20.60 -37.57 9.58
CA THR A 545 -20.53 -38.24 10.89
C THR A 545 -21.03 -37.26 11.92
N GLU A 546 -22.11 -37.69 12.57
CA GLU A 546 -22.99 -37.00 13.51
C GLU A 546 -22.23 -36.30 14.65
N ASP A 547 -22.77 -35.15 15.05
CA ASP A 547 -22.37 -34.31 16.18
C ASP A 547 -22.45 -35.09 17.52
N GLN A 548 -21.32 -35.60 18.00
CA GLN A 548 -21.17 -36.16 19.35
C GLN A 548 -20.05 -35.48 20.15
N ASP A 549 -19.86 -34.15 20.01
CA ASP A 549 -18.78 -33.42 20.71
C ASP A 549 -19.28 -32.31 21.67
N ASN A 550 -20.57 -32.27 21.99
CA ASN A 550 -21.18 -31.18 22.75
C ASN A 550 -20.98 -31.21 24.29
N ASP A 551 -20.30 -32.21 24.89
CA ASP A 551 -20.49 -32.43 26.34
C ASP A 551 -19.22 -32.66 27.19
N LEU A 552 -18.02 -32.36 26.68
CA LEU A 552 -16.76 -32.62 27.41
C LEU A 552 -15.89 -31.38 27.65
N GLY A 553 -16.44 -30.17 27.47
CA GLY A 553 -15.61 -28.99 27.27
C GLY A 553 -15.95 -27.70 27.99
N GLU A 554 -17.03 -27.65 28.76
CA GLU A 554 -17.54 -26.43 29.40
C GLU A 554 -16.88 -26.13 30.77
N ASP A 555 -16.23 -27.10 31.41
CA ASP A 555 -15.69 -26.97 32.78
C ASP A 555 -14.19 -26.62 32.88
N ILE A 556 -13.57 -26.02 31.86
CA ILE A 556 -12.16 -25.59 31.97
C ILE A 556 -12.08 -24.25 32.69
N GLU A 557 -11.67 -24.27 33.95
CA GLU A 557 -11.30 -23.07 34.71
C GLU A 557 -10.07 -22.41 34.06
N VAL A 558 -10.24 -21.17 33.58
CA VAL A 558 -9.17 -20.40 32.93
C VAL A 558 -8.37 -19.68 34.02
N PRO A 559 -7.03 -19.90 34.12
CA PRO A 559 -6.22 -19.19 35.10
C PRO A 559 -6.20 -17.67 34.86
N GLU A 560 -6.18 -16.87 35.94
CA GLU A 560 -6.14 -15.40 35.89
C GLU A 560 -4.96 -14.89 35.06
N GLU A 561 -3.82 -15.58 35.09
CA GLU A 561 -2.63 -15.22 34.31
C GLU A 561 -2.84 -15.40 32.80
N VAL A 562 -3.74 -16.30 32.39
CA VAL A 562 -4.13 -16.49 31.00
C VAL A 562 -5.09 -15.39 30.56
N GLU A 563 -6.05 -15.00 31.39
CA GLU A 563 -6.96 -13.89 31.09
C GLU A 563 -6.21 -12.57 30.94
N SER A 564 -5.29 -12.27 31.87
CA SER A 564 -4.40 -11.11 31.78
C SER A 564 -3.57 -11.12 30.50
N ALA A 565 -3.03 -12.29 30.10
CA ALA A 565 -2.30 -12.45 28.86
C ALA A 565 -3.14 -12.21 27.59
N VAL A 566 -4.41 -12.61 27.60
CA VAL A 566 -5.36 -12.36 26.51
C VAL A 566 -5.65 -10.87 26.41
N ALA A 567 -5.94 -10.19 27.52
CA ALA A 567 -6.17 -8.76 27.56
C ALA A 567 -4.95 -7.96 27.03
N ASP A 568 -3.74 -8.31 27.49
CA ASP A 568 -2.48 -7.74 27.01
C ASP A 568 -2.31 -7.92 25.50
N ALA A 569 -2.63 -9.12 24.98
CA ALA A 569 -2.48 -9.42 23.56
C ALA A 569 -3.51 -8.67 22.70
N LEU A 570 -4.76 -8.55 23.16
CA LEU A 570 -5.81 -7.79 22.47
C LEU A 570 -5.49 -6.30 22.42
N GLN A 571 -5.01 -5.70 23.52
CA GLN A 571 -4.57 -4.31 23.54
C GLN A 571 -3.43 -4.05 22.54
N LEU A 572 -2.49 -5.00 22.40
CA LEU A 572 -1.37 -4.88 21.47
C LEU A 572 -1.74 -5.06 19.99
N LEU A 573 -3.01 -5.39 19.67
CA LEU A 573 -3.51 -5.31 18.30
C LEU A 573 -3.54 -3.87 17.79
N GLU A 574 -3.67 -2.88 18.67
CA GLU A 574 -3.72 -1.46 18.33
C GLU A 574 -2.34 -0.77 18.38
N ASP A 575 -1.26 -1.52 18.64
CA ASP A 575 0.10 -0.97 18.73
C ASP A 575 0.51 -0.30 17.40
N LYS A 576 1.27 0.78 17.47
CA LYS A 576 1.80 1.50 16.29
C LYS A 576 2.72 0.65 15.40
N ASP A 577 3.42 -0.33 15.97
CA ASP A 577 4.43 -1.13 15.27
C ASP A 577 3.84 -2.43 14.68
N THR A 578 3.90 -2.59 13.36
CA THR A 578 3.38 -3.77 12.64
C THR A 578 3.88 -5.13 13.17
N PRO A 579 5.19 -5.32 13.48
CA PRO A 579 5.67 -6.59 14.01
C PRO A 579 5.04 -6.99 15.36
N ILE A 580 4.55 -6.02 16.13
CA ILE A 580 3.85 -6.26 17.40
C ILE A 580 2.43 -6.71 17.10
N ARG A 581 1.68 -5.95 16.28
CA ARG A 581 0.31 -6.31 15.85
C ARG A 581 0.23 -7.73 15.28
N TRP A 582 1.20 -8.12 14.44
CA TRP A 582 1.31 -9.48 13.90
C TRP A 582 1.66 -10.54 14.95
N SER A 583 2.45 -10.18 15.96
CA SER A 583 2.75 -11.10 17.06
C SER A 583 1.55 -11.26 17.99
N ALA A 584 0.78 -10.18 18.19
CA ALA A 584 -0.45 -10.12 18.96
C ALA A 584 -1.55 -10.95 18.29
N SER A 585 -1.83 -10.75 17.00
CA SER A 585 -2.84 -11.53 16.27
C SER A 585 -2.59 -13.04 16.37
N LYS A 586 -1.31 -13.46 16.26
CA LYS A 586 -0.90 -14.85 16.43
C LYS A 586 -1.03 -15.36 17.87
N ALA A 587 -0.74 -14.51 18.86
CA ALA A 587 -0.91 -14.86 20.26
C ALA A 587 -2.38 -15.08 20.59
N VAL A 588 -3.24 -14.12 20.24
CA VAL A 588 -4.70 -14.16 20.47
C VAL A 588 -5.29 -15.41 19.82
N ALA A 589 -5.02 -15.67 18.55
CA ALA A 589 -5.59 -16.83 17.85
C ALA A 589 -5.07 -18.18 18.39
N ARG A 590 -3.83 -18.26 18.87
CA ARG A 590 -3.28 -19.49 19.48
C ARG A 590 -3.79 -19.76 20.89
N LEU A 591 -4.11 -18.71 21.64
CA LEU A 591 -4.74 -18.83 22.95
C LEU A 591 -6.20 -19.24 22.77
N ALA A 592 -6.93 -18.59 21.87
CA ALA A 592 -8.30 -18.95 21.50
C ALA A 592 -8.45 -20.42 21.09
N GLU A 593 -7.48 -20.98 20.34
CA GLU A 593 -7.46 -22.40 19.95
C GLU A 593 -7.47 -23.40 21.14
N ARG A 594 -7.09 -22.94 22.35
CA ARG A 594 -7.02 -23.76 23.58
C ARG A 594 -8.09 -23.39 24.62
N LEU A 595 -8.77 -22.27 24.44
CA LEU A 595 -9.78 -21.77 25.37
C LEU A 595 -11.16 -22.37 25.08
N PRO A 596 -12.11 -22.32 26.05
CA PRO A 596 -13.50 -22.67 25.81
C PRO A 596 -14.12 -21.86 24.67
N ARG A 597 -15.20 -22.38 24.09
CA ARG A 597 -15.89 -21.77 22.94
C ARG A 597 -16.42 -20.38 23.29
N GLU A 598 -17.02 -20.22 24.47
CA GLU A 598 -17.55 -18.93 24.94
C GLU A 598 -16.47 -17.85 25.02
N PHE A 599 -15.30 -18.17 25.57
CA PHE A 599 -14.15 -17.26 25.60
C PHE A 599 -13.67 -16.91 24.19
N THR A 600 -13.64 -17.88 23.27
CA THR A 600 -13.26 -17.65 21.87
C THR A 600 -14.25 -16.69 21.18
N GLU A 601 -15.55 -16.85 21.45
CA GLU A 601 -16.61 -15.97 20.94
C GLU A 601 -16.48 -14.55 21.48
N GLN A 602 -16.24 -14.39 22.79
CA GLN A 602 -16.00 -13.08 23.41
C GLN A 602 -14.74 -12.40 22.85
N MET A 603 -13.63 -13.14 22.69
CA MET A 603 -12.40 -12.61 22.09
C MET A 603 -12.64 -12.14 20.66
N PHE A 604 -13.42 -12.89 19.87
CA PHE A 604 -13.74 -12.50 18.50
C PHE A 604 -14.65 -11.27 18.45
N GLU A 605 -15.62 -11.15 19.36
CA GLU A 605 -16.46 -9.97 19.51
C GLU A 605 -15.63 -8.72 19.85
N GLN A 606 -14.66 -8.83 20.76
CA GLN A 606 -13.72 -7.74 21.05
C GLN A 606 -12.89 -7.35 19.83
N ILE A 607 -12.42 -8.31 19.01
CA ILE A 607 -11.72 -8.02 17.76
C ILE A 607 -12.61 -7.24 16.78
N LEU A 608 -13.90 -7.61 16.66
CA LEU A 608 -14.84 -6.87 15.82
C LEU A 608 -15.14 -5.48 16.40
N GLY A 609 -15.18 -5.35 17.73
CA GLY A 609 -15.35 -4.09 18.45
C GLY A 609 -14.29 -3.05 18.09
N ILE A 610 -13.03 -3.46 17.85
CA ILE A 610 -11.94 -2.57 17.44
C ILE A 610 -12.30 -1.78 16.17
N PHE A 611 -13.00 -2.38 15.20
CA PHE A 611 -13.43 -1.67 14.00
C PHE A 611 -14.45 -0.58 14.33
N ALA A 612 -15.44 -0.90 15.16
CA ALA A 612 -16.52 0.02 15.54
C ALA A 612 -16.02 1.18 16.42
N GLU A 613 -15.17 0.90 17.42
CA GLU A 613 -14.60 1.92 18.32
C GLU A 613 -13.73 2.95 17.58
N ASN A 614 -13.09 2.52 16.50
CA ASN A 614 -12.22 3.35 15.67
C ASN A 614 -12.94 3.94 14.43
N SER A 615 -14.28 3.99 14.44
CA SER A 615 -15.13 4.55 13.38
C SER A 615 -16.02 5.69 13.89
N TRP A 616 -16.25 6.75 13.10
CA TRP A 616 -17.13 7.86 13.49
C TRP A 616 -18.57 7.56 13.05
N LYS A 617 -19.45 7.19 14.00
CA LYS A 617 -20.90 6.94 13.82
C LYS A 617 -21.25 5.70 12.97
N SER A 618 -22.51 5.26 13.12
CA SER A 618 -23.06 4.00 12.59
C SER A 618 -23.22 3.94 11.07
N ASP A 619 -23.20 5.08 10.37
CA ASP A 619 -23.30 5.17 8.90
C ASP A 619 -21.97 5.66 8.34
N ILE A 620 -21.06 4.72 8.06
CA ILE A 620 -19.67 5.01 7.65
C ILE A 620 -19.63 5.30 6.16
N GLU A 621 -19.48 6.57 5.77
CA GLU A 621 -18.84 6.91 4.50
C GLU A 621 -17.33 6.81 4.68
N LEU A 622 -16.66 6.11 3.75
CA LEU A 622 -15.23 5.76 3.86
C LEU A 622 -14.29 7.00 3.89
N LEU A 623 -14.83 8.16 3.51
CA LEU A 623 -14.20 9.48 3.55
C LEU A 623 -14.07 10.08 4.97
N ASP A 624 -14.83 9.60 5.95
CA ASP A 624 -14.92 10.19 7.31
C ASP A 624 -14.09 9.46 8.37
N LEU A 625 -13.26 8.48 7.98
CA LEU A 625 -12.42 7.74 8.91
C LEU A 625 -11.16 8.54 9.33
N PRO A 626 -10.76 8.48 10.61
CA PRO A 626 -9.59 9.20 11.08
C PRO A 626 -8.33 8.46 10.59
N PRO A 627 -7.27 9.15 10.14
CA PRO A 627 -6.04 8.49 9.71
C PRO A 627 -5.35 7.66 10.80
N THR A 628 -5.73 7.83 12.07
CA THR A 628 -5.25 7.04 13.21
C THR A 628 -5.88 5.65 13.27
N ALA A 629 -7.00 5.41 12.57
CA ALA A 629 -7.66 4.10 12.53
C ALA A 629 -6.87 3.02 11.77
N GLU A 630 -5.83 3.38 11.01
CA GLU A 630 -5.01 2.42 10.26
C GLU A 630 -4.42 1.32 11.14
N PHE A 631 -3.84 1.69 12.30
CA PHE A 631 -3.18 0.72 13.19
C PHE A 631 -4.17 -0.30 13.79
N PRO A 632 -5.26 0.13 14.46
CA PRO A 632 -6.25 -0.79 15.02
C PRO A 632 -6.93 -1.64 13.95
N TRP A 633 -7.34 -1.06 12.81
CA TRP A 633 -7.95 -1.82 11.72
C TRP A 633 -7.00 -2.86 11.11
N HIS A 634 -5.71 -2.51 10.97
CA HIS A 634 -4.71 -3.47 10.51
C HIS A 634 -4.56 -4.62 11.50
N GLY A 635 -4.46 -4.34 12.80
CA GLY A 635 -4.38 -5.36 13.85
C GLY A 635 -5.60 -6.28 13.89
N ALA A 636 -6.80 -5.70 13.81
CA ALA A 636 -8.05 -6.45 13.77
C ALA A 636 -8.14 -7.34 12.53
N CYS A 637 -7.79 -6.84 11.33
CA CYS A 637 -7.74 -7.67 10.12
C CYS A 637 -6.76 -8.84 10.25
N LEU A 638 -5.57 -8.61 10.81
CA LEU A 638 -4.59 -9.68 11.06
C LEU A 638 -5.11 -10.72 12.06
N ALA A 639 -5.83 -10.29 13.10
CA ALA A 639 -6.46 -11.18 14.07
C ALA A 639 -7.58 -12.00 13.42
N CYS A 640 -8.48 -11.36 12.66
CA CYS A 640 -9.50 -12.06 11.87
C CYS A 640 -8.86 -13.10 10.95
N ALA A 641 -7.77 -12.77 10.24
CA ALA A 641 -7.12 -13.71 9.33
C ALA A 641 -6.56 -14.95 10.06
N GLU A 642 -5.92 -14.76 11.22
CA GLU A 642 -5.42 -15.89 12.03
C GLU A 642 -6.55 -16.71 12.66
N PHE A 643 -7.67 -16.09 13.06
CA PHE A 643 -8.87 -16.79 13.52
C PHE A 643 -9.49 -17.62 12.40
N THR A 644 -9.71 -17.00 11.24
CA THR A 644 -10.25 -17.66 10.05
C THR A 644 -9.38 -18.83 9.63
N ARG A 645 -8.05 -18.65 9.56
CA ARG A 645 -7.10 -19.71 9.18
C ARG A 645 -7.10 -20.91 10.14
N ARG A 646 -7.45 -20.69 11.41
CA ARG A 646 -7.52 -21.72 12.45
C ARG A 646 -8.92 -22.30 12.66
N ASP A 647 -9.90 -21.85 11.87
CA ASP A 647 -11.30 -22.26 12.03
C ASP A 647 -11.84 -21.95 13.44
N LEU A 648 -11.56 -20.71 13.89
CA LEU A 648 -11.99 -20.19 15.20
C LEU A 648 -13.13 -19.17 15.09
N VAL A 649 -13.53 -18.80 13.87
CA VAL A 649 -14.61 -17.83 13.66
C VAL A 649 -15.95 -18.52 13.88
N PRO A 650 -16.79 -18.03 14.80
CA PRO A 650 -18.13 -18.59 15.03
C PRO A 650 -19.02 -18.42 13.78
N THR A 651 -19.74 -19.47 13.39
CA THR A 651 -20.59 -19.49 12.19
C THR A 651 -21.62 -18.36 12.18
N ASN A 652 -22.21 -18.05 13.34
CA ASN A 652 -23.17 -16.96 13.54
C ASN A 652 -22.56 -15.56 13.41
N ARG A 653 -21.24 -15.41 13.56
CA ARG A 653 -20.52 -14.12 13.50
C ARG A 653 -19.83 -13.87 12.17
N LEU A 654 -19.86 -14.83 11.25
CA LEU A 654 -19.27 -14.69 9.91
C LEU A 654 -19.98 -13.60 9.09
N ALA A 655 -21.31 -13.52 9.22
CA ALA A 655 -22.14 -12.47 8.61
C ALA A 655 -21.80 -11.08 9.15
N ASP A 656 -21.39 -10.97 10.43
CA ASP A 656 -20.97 -9.70 11.04
C ASP A 656 -19.57 -9.28 10.57
N MET A 657 -18.67 -10.24 10.35
CA MET A 657 -17.28 -9.97 9.94
C MET A 657 -17.17 -9.47 8.49
N ILE A 658 -17.87 -10.10 7.55
CA ILE A 658 -17.72 -9.84 6.10
C ILE A 658 -17.88 -8.35 5.75
N PRO A 659 -18.91 -7.63 6.21
CA PRO A 659 -19.06 -6.20 5.94
C PRO A 659 -17.87 -5.35 6.39
N TRP A 660 -17.25 -5.67 7.53
CA TRP A 660 -16.05 -4.99 8.00
C TRP A 660 -14.85 -5.25 7.11
N ILE A 661 -14.68 -6.49 6.64
CA ILE A 661 -13.58 -6.84 5.73
C ILE A 661 -13.74 -6.18 4.36
N VAL A 662 -14.97 -6.06 3.85
CA VAL A 662 -15.25 -5.32 2.61
C VAL A 662 -14.94 -3.83 2.76
N LYS A 663 -15.30 -3.20 3.89
CA LYS A 663 -14.86 -1.83 4.20
C LYS A 663 -13.34 -1.72 4.29
N ALA A 664 -12.68 -2.71 4.89
CA ALA A 664 -11.23 -2.74 5.04
C ALA A 664 -10.50 -2.91 3.70
N LEU A 665 -11.06 -3.64 2.72
CA LEU A 665 -10.52 -3.72 1.35
C LEU A 665 -10.45 -2.36 0.66
N HIS A 666 -11.35 -1.44 1.01
CA HIS A 666 -11.44 -0.13 0.41
C HIS A 666 -10.77 0.97 1.24
N PHE A 667 -10.15 0.64 2.38
CA PHE A 667 -9.55 1.60 3.31
C PHE A 667 -8.41 2.39 2.65
N ASP A 668 -8.72 3.49 1.96
CA ASP A 668 -7.78 4.38 1.27
C ASP A 668 -7.96 5.84 1.71
N ILE A 669 -7.36 6.17 2.85
CA ILE A 669 -7.53 7.49 3.48
C ILE A 669 -6.39 8.42 3.07
N ARG A 670 -6.73 9.65 2.69
CA ARG A 670 -5.74 10.70 2.37
C ARG A 670 -5.18 11.31 3.66
N LYS A 671 -3.85 11.21 3.86
CA LYS A 671 -3.09 11.91 4.91
C LYS A 671 -2.07 12.85 4.28
N GLY A 672 -2.45 14.11 4.11
CA GLY A 672 -1.63 15.12 3.44
C GLY A 672 -1.46 14.81 1.95
N SER A 673 -0.22 14.51 1.52
CA SER A 673 0.15 14.15 0.14
C SER A 673 0.26 12.64 -0.10
N HIS A 674 -0.02 11.81 0.90
CA HIS A 674 0.11 10.35 0.83
C HIS A 674 -1.20 9.66 1.21
N SER A 675 -1.38 8.45 0.71
CA SER A 675 -2.49 7.56 1.07
C SER A 675 -2.04 6.60 2.19
N VAL A 676 -2.97 6.33 3.11
CA VAL A 676 -2.79 5.50 4.30
C VAL A 676 -3.79 4.37 4.21
N GLY A 677 -3.40 3.16 4.65
CA GLY A 677 -4.29 2.00 4.57
C GLY A 677 -3.82 0.81 3.75
N SER A 678 -2.69 0.91 3.04
CA SER A 678 -2.16 -0.22 2.25
C SER A 678 -2.03 -1.50 3.09
N SER A 679 -1.54 -1.38 4.33
CA SER A 679 -1.44 -2.53 5.24
C SER A 679 -2.81 -3.11 5.60
N VAL A 680 -3.84 -2.27 5.78
CA VAL A 680 -5.21 -2.71 6.09
C VAL A 680 -5.82 -3.49 4.91
N ARG A 681 -5.67 -2.98 3.69
CA ARG A 681 -6.19 -3.62 2.47
C ARG A 681 -5.49 -4.96 2.16
N ASP A 682 -4.19 -5.04 2.44
CA ASP A 682 -3.41 -6.28 2.33
C ASP A 682 -3.89 -7.32 3.34
N ALA A 683 -4.07 -6.91 4.61
CA ALA A 683 -4.58 -7.78 5.66
C ALA A 683 -6.02 -8.23 5.38
N ALA A 684 -6.89 -7.37 4.86
CA ALA A 684 -8.25 -7.73 4.45
C ALA A 684 -8.24 -8.77 3.32
N SER A 685 -7.37 -8.61 2.32
CA SER A 685 -7.14 -9.62 1.28
C SER A 685 -6.67 -10.95 1.87
N TYR A 686 -5.81 -10.91 2.89
CA TYR A 686 -5.36 -12.11 3.61
C TYR A 686 -6.47 -12.80 4.41
N VAL A 687 -7.43 -12.05 4.98
CA VAL A 687 -8.64 -12.62 5.60
C VAL A 687 -9.44 -13.41 4.57
N LEU A 688 -9.74 -12.81 3.41
CA LEU A 688 -10.54 -13.45 2.35
C LEU A 688 -9.83 -14.65 1.71
N TRP A 689 -8.51 -14.59 1.58
CA TRP A 689 -7.69 -15.73 1.16
C TRP A 689 -7.73 -16.87 2.19
N SER A 690 -7.79 -16.55 3.49
CA SER A 690 -7.90 -17.54 4.56
C SER A 690 -9.31 -18.14 4.66
N LEU A 691 -10.34 -17.34 4.39
CA LEU A 691 -11.76 -17.71 4.44
C LEU A 691 -12.08 -18.89 3.51
N ALA A 692 -11.55 -18.84 2.28
CA ALA A 692 -11.72 -19.90 1.28
C ALA A 692 -11.17 -21.28 1.71
N ARG A 693 -10.35 -21.35 2.77
CA ARG A 693 -9.67 -22.57 3.22
C ARG A 693 -10.31 -23.27 4.40
N SER A 694 -11.11 -22.56 5.20
CA SER A 694 -11.51 -23.04 6.53
C SER A 694 -12.99 -23.32 6.69
N HIS A 695 -13.87 -22.60 6.01
CA HIS A 695 -15.31 -22.63 6.30
C HIS A 695 -16.11 -23.40 5.25
N ASP A 696 -17.26 -23.93 5.68
CA ASP A 696 -18.20 -24.63 4.82
C ASP A 696 -18.94 -23.69 3.85
N LEU A 697 -19.28 -24.22 2.67
CA LEU A 697 -19.83 -23.44 1.54
C LEU A 697 -21.19 -22.85 1.87
N ASP A 698 -22.01 -23.56 2.64
CA ASP A 698 -23.39 -23.17 2.92
C ASP A 698 -23.45 -21.83 3.67
N VAL A 699 -22.48 -21.60 4.57
CA VAL A 699 -22.41 -20.41 5.41
C VAL A 699 -21.94 -19.18 4.62
N ILE A 700 -20.96 -19.35 3.73
CA ILE A 700 -20.36 -18.20 3.01
C ILE A 700 -21.10 -17.91 1.70
N SER A 701 -21.88 -18.87 1.17
CA SER A 701 -22.59 -18.79 -0.12
C SER A 701 -23.32 -17.46 -0.35
N GLN A 702 -23.99 -16.94 0.68
CA GLN A 702 -24.79 -15.71 0.63
C GLN A 702 -23.97 -14.43 0.33
N SER A 703 -22.67 -14.44 0.62
CA SER A 703 -21.78 -13.30 0.43
C SER A 703 -20.79 -13.45 -0.73
N MET A 704 -20.77 -14.59 -1.42
CA MET A 704 -19.76 -14.89 -2.44
C MET A 704 -19.82 -13.96 -3.65
N ASP A 705 -21.03 -13.60 -4.10
CA ASP A 705 -21.19 -12.68 -5.22
C ASP A 705 -20.61 -11.30 -4.90
N THR A 706 -20.89 -10.80 -3.69
CA THR A 706 -20.33 -9.54 -3.20
C THR A 706 -18.81 -9.63 -3.11
N LEU A 707 -18.28 -10.65 -2.42
CA LEU A 707 -16.83 -10.83 -2.26
C LEU A 707 -16.11 -10.96 -3.61
N ALA A 708 -16.70 -11.65 -4.58
CA ALA A 708 -16.14 -11.78 -5.92
C ALA A 708 -16.01 -10.41 -6.59
N ARG A 709 -17.06 -9.57 -6.53
CA ARG A 709 -17.06 -8.22 -7.10
C ARG A 709 -15.99 -7.34 -6.43
N GLU A 710 -15.97 -7.29 -5.09
CA GLU A 710 -15.05 -6.45 -4.34
C GLU A 710 -13.58 -6.84 -4.54
N LEU A 711 -13.27 -8.15 -4.61
CA LEU A 711 -11.92 -8.63 -4.87
C LEU A 711 -11.44 -8.30 -6.29
N VAL A 712 -12.32 -8.43 -7.29
CA VAL A 712 -11.99 -8.07 -8.68
C VAL A 712 -11.76 -6.57 -8.84
N VAL A 713 -12.63 -5.76 -8.24
CA VAL A 713 -12.50 -4.30 -8.20
C VAL A 713 -11.17 -3.92 -7.57
N THR A 714 -10.84 -4.49 -6.39
CA THR A 714 -9.57 -4.24 -5.71
C THR A 714 -8.36 -4.70 -6.54
N ALA A 715 -8.45 -5.88 -7.17
CA ALA A 715 -7.39 -6.44 -8.02
C ALA A 715 -7.09 -5.58 -9.26
N ILE A 716 -8.09 -4.85 -9.77
CA ILE A 716 -7.96 -4.00 -10.96
C ILE A 716 -7.57 -2.57 -10.57
N TYR A 717 -8.29 -1.95 -9.63
CA TYR A 717 -8.24 -0.51 -9.40
C TYR A 717 -7.41 -0.04 -8.22
N ASP A 718 -6.87 -0.92 -7.37
CA ASP A 718 -6.02 -0.44 -6.27
C ASP A 718 -4.75 0.26 -6.80
N ARG A 719 -4.38 1.37 -6.18
CA ARG A 719 -3.19 2.17 -6.52
C ARG A 719 -1.89 1.34 -6.39
N GLU A 720 -1.81 0.49 -5.38
CA GLU A 720 -0.62 -0.25 -4.96
C GLU A 720 -0.56 -1.65 -5.60
N VAL A 721 0.61 -1.99 -6.15
CA VAL A 721 0.79 -3.26 -6.90
C VAL A 721 0.67 -4.50 -6.02
N HIS A 722 1.13 -4.43 -4.78
CA HIS A 722 1.09 -5.57 -3.86
C HIS A 722 -0.36 -5.88 -3.43
N ILE A 723 -1.21 -4.86 -3.27
CA ILE A 723 -2.63 -5.03 -2.94
C ILE A 723 -3.39 -5.66 -4.11
N ARG A 724 -3.16 -5.17 -5.33
CA ARG A 724 -3.77 -5.78 -6.53
C ARG A 724 -3.43 -7.27 -6.65
N ARG A 725 -2.18 -7.63 -6.35
CA ARG A 725 -1.71 -9.02 -6.34
C ARG A 725 -2.32 -9.83 -5.19
N ALA A 726 -2.43 -9.25 -4.00
CA ALA A 726 -3.05 -9.91 -2.85
C ALA A 726 -4.53 -10.21 -3.10
N ALA A 727 -5.28 -9.24 -3.64
CA ALA A 727 -6.68 -9.41 -4.01
C ALA A 727 -6.86 -10.44 -5.15
N SER A 728 -6.00 -10.40 -6.18
CA SER A 728 -5.98 -11.43 -7.25
C SER A 728 -5.69 -12.83 -6.70
N ALA A 729 -4.75 -12.98 -5.76
CA ALA A 729 -4.46 -14.25 -5.11
C ALA A 729 -5.62 -14.74 -4.23
N ALA A 730 -6.29 -13.85 -3.49
CA ALA A 730 -7.50 -14.17 -2.73
C ALA A 730 -8.66 -14.60 -3.65
N PHE A 731 -8.83 -13.92 -4.79
CA PHE A 731 -9.80 -14.28 -5.81
C PHE A 731 -9.50 -15.67 -6.39
N GLN A 732 -8.25 -15.91 -6.79
CA GLN A 732 -7.78 -17.20 -7.30
C GLN A 732 -8.09 -18.34 -6.32
N GLU A 733 -7.85 -18.12 -5.03
CA GLU A 733 -8.11 -19.14 -4.02
C GLU A 733 -9.59 -19.50 -3.93
N ASN A 734 -10.46 -18.49 -3.90
CA ASN A 734 -11.91 -18.70 -3.85
C ASN A 734 -12.39 -19.43 -5.09
N VAL A 735 -11.95 -19.02 -6.30
CA VAL A 735 -12.27 -19.75 -7.54
C VAL A 735 -11.84 -21.21 -7.48
N GLY A 736 -10.63 -21.49 -6.99
CA GLY A 736 -10.09 -22.85 -6.96
C GLY A 736 -10.70 -23.76 -5.90
N ARG A 737 -11.15 -23.22 -4.76
CA ARG A 737 -11.65 -24.01 -3.62
C ARG A 737 -13.16 -24.05 -3.49
N THR A 738 -13.83 -22.92 -3.74
CA THR A 738 -15.28 -22.80 -3.54
C THR A 738 -16.03 -23.05 -4.83
N GLY A 739 -15.48 -22.60 -5.96
CA GLY A 739 -16.16 -22.67 -7.26
C GLY A 739 -17.44 -21.85 -7.34
N LEU A 740 -17.70 -20.98 -6.34
CA LEU A 740 -18.94 -20.19 -6.24
C LEU A 740 -18.85 -18.82 -6.92
N PHE A 741 -17.65 -18.40 -7.35
CA PHE A 741 -17.47 -17.11 -8.00
C PHE A 741 -17.99 -17.15 -9.45
N PRO A 742 -18.90 -16.23 -9.84
CA PRO A 742 -19.46 -16.18 -11.20
C PRO A 742 -18.36 -16.09 -12.26
N ASP A 743 -18.38 -16.96 -13.28
CA ASP A 743 -17.36 -16.98 -14.34
C ASP A 743 -15.90 -17.00 -13.85
N GLY A 744 -15.66 -17.52 -12.62
CA GLY A 744 -14.44 -17.29 -11.87
C GLY A 744 -13.14 -17.66 -12.58
N ILE A 745 -13.11 -18.81 -13.30
CA ILE A 745 -11.92 -19.25 -14.05
C ILE A 745 -11.63 -18.28 -15.22
N ALA A 746 -12.67 -17.86 -15.92
CA ALA A 746 -12.53 -17.00 -17.09
C ALA A 746 -12.11 -15.58 -16.69
N VAL A 747 -12.65 -15.07 -15.58
CA VAL A 747 -12.25 -13.78 -14.99
C VAL A 747 -10.83 -13.85 -14.42
N LEU A 748 -10.48 -14.92 -13.69
CA LEU A 748 -9.14 -15.12 -13.14
C LEU A 748 -8.05 -15.06 -14.21
N ALA A 749 -8.30 -15.62 -15.40
CA ALA A 749 -7.37 -15.55 -16.52
C ALA A 749 -7.13 -14.12 -17.05
N LYS A 750 -8.01 -13.17 -16.72
CA LYS A 750 -7.90 -11.74 -17.07
C LYS A 750 -7.30 -10.91 -15.95
N VAL A 751 -7.42 -11.35 -14.69
CA VAL A 751 -6.87 -10.67 -13.50
C VAL A 751 -5.74 -11.48 -12.86
N ASP A 752 -4.92 -12.15 -13.67
CA ASP A 752 -3.79 -12.92 -13.17
C ASP A 752 -2.70 -12.03 -12.51
N PHE A 753 -1.84 -12.66 -11.73
CA PHE A 753 -0.77 -12.02 -10.95
C PHE A 753 0.15 -11.08 -11.75
N PHE A 754 0.42 -11.40 -13.02
CA PHE A 754 1.27 -10.60 -13.90
C PHE A 754 0.48 -9.43 -14.50
N THR A 755 -0.73 -9.70 -14.98
CA THR A 755 -1.61 -8.70 -15.58
C THR A 755 -1.95 -7.59 -14.59
N VAL A 756 -2.32 -7.93 -13.35
CA VAL A 756 -2.58 -6.94 -12.30
C VAL A 756 -1.29 -6.28 -11.77
N GLY A 757 -0.13 -6.86 -12.08
CA GLY A 757 1.18 -6.31 -11.76
C GLY A 757 1.44 -4.95 -12.41
N VAL A 758 0.90 -4.71 -13.61
CA VAL A 758 1.09 -3.47 -14.37
C VAL A 758 -0.19 -2.63 -14.35
N ARG A 759 -0.16 -1.47 -13.68
CA ARG A 759 -1.33 -0.60 -13.48
C ARG A 759 -2.08 -0.29 -14.80
N ARG A 760 -1.35 0.10 -15.85
CA ARG A 760 -1.96 0.41 -17.15
C ARG A 760 -2.70 -0.80 -17.74
N GLN A 761 -2.13 -2.00 -17.64
CA GLN A 761 -2.76 -3.22 -18.14
C GLN A 761 -4.01 -3.56 -17.32
N ALA A 762 -3.92 -3.48 -15.98
CA ALA A 762 -5.06 -3.69 -15.10
C ALA A 762 -6.22 -2.74 -15.44
N PHE A 763 -5.97 -1.42 -15.47
CA PHE A 763 -7.00 -0.41 -15.65
C PHE A 763 -7.60 -0.39 -17.06
N THR A 764 -6.83 -0.68 -18.11
CA THR A 764 -7.32 -0.51 -19.49
C THR A 764 -7.67 -1.83 -20.19
N ILE A 765 -6.91 -2.90 -19.93
CA ILE A 765 -7.10 -4.19 -20.61
C ILE A 765 -7.93 -5.12 -19.74
N ALA A 766 -7.50 -5.38 -18.50
CA ALA A 766 -8.20 -6.31 -17.62
C ALA A 766 -9.61 -5.80 -17.28
N ALA A 767 -9.75 -4.50 -16.93
CA ALA A 767 -11.04 -3.87 -16.68
C ALA A 767 -12.05 -4.06 -17.83
N ALA A 768 -11.65 -3.77 -19.07
CA ALA A 768 -12.51 -3.88 -20.23
C ALA A 768 -12.89 -5.34 -20.55
N GLU A 769 -11.94 -6.27 -20.39
CA GLU A 769 -12.20 -7.70 -20.58
C GLU A 769 -13.12 -8.28 -19.50
N VAL A 770 -12.97 -7.85 -18.24
CA VAL A 770 -13.81 -8.31 -17.13
C VAL A 770 -15.20 -7.67 -17.17
N ALA A 771 -15.31 -6.42 -17.63
CA ALA A 771 -16.61 -5.75 -17.79
C ALA A 771 -17.53 -6.45 -18.82
N LYS A 772 -17.01 -7.35 -19.66
CA LYS A 772 -17.85 -8.20 -20.52
C LYS A 772 -18.76 -9.13 -19.72
N TYR A 773 -18.34 -9.54 -18.52
CA TYR A 773 -19.12 -10.39 -17.63
C TYR A 773 -20.12 -9.56 -16.81
N HIS A 774 -21.41 -9.87 -16.95
CA HIS A 774 -22.49 -9.08 -16.34
C HIS A 774 -22.41 -9.03 -14.80
N ALA A 775 -21.88 -10.07 -14.16
CA ALA A 775 -21.75 -10.15 -12.70
C ALA A 775 -20.78 -9.10 -12.11
N TYR A 776 -19.82 -8.61 -12.91
CA TYR A 776 -18.78 -7.68 -12.47
C TYR A 776 -18.89 -6.28 -13.08
N ARG A 777 -19.59 -6.16 -14.22
CA ARG A 777 -19.67 -4.92 -15.01
C ARG A 777 -20.14 -3.71 -14.18
N GLN A 778 -21.24 -3.87 -13.44
CA GLN A 778 -21.83 -2.77 -12.66
C GLN A 778 -20.87 -2.31 -11.56
N ALA A 779 -20.31 -3.25 -10.78
CA ALA A 779 -19.35 -2.93 -9.72
C ALA A 779 -18.08 -2.24 -10.25
N LEU A 780 -17.59 -2.63 -11.43
CA LEU A 780 -16.45 -1.95 -12.06
C LEU A 780 -16.80 -0.52 -12.51
N MET A 781 -18.00 -0.29 -13.06
CA MET A 781 -18.43 1.05 -13.47
C MET A 781 -18.63 1.96 -12.27
N ASP A 782 -19.36 1.49 -11.26
CA ASP A 782 -19.65 2.24 -10.04
C ASP A 782 -18.34 2.63 -9.33
N HIS A 783 -17.41 1.68 -9.16
CA HIS A 783 -16.13 1.97 -8.52
C HIS A 783 -15.28 2.98 -9.32
N VAL A 784 -15.26 2.90 -10.65
CA VAL A 784 -14.51 3.87 -11.46
C VAL A 784 -15.10 5.27 -11.32
N ILE A 785 -16.43 5.39 -11.36
CA ILE A 785 -17.14 6.66 -11.34
C ILE A 785 -17.09 7.30 -9.96
N ASP A 786 -17.43 6.55 -8.92
CA ASP A 786 -17.61 7.09 -7.57
C ASP A 786 -16.28 7.17 -6.79
N ILE A 787 -15.31 6.31 -7.10
CA ILE A 787 -14.04 6.25 -6.34
C ILE A 787 -12.86 6.69 -7.20
N VAL A 788 -12.61 6.07 -8.35
CA VAL A 788 -11.36 6.31 -9.11
C VAL A 788 -11.33 7.70 -9.75
N LEU A 789 -12.45 8.15 -10.32
CA LEU A 789 -12.57 9.48 -10.95
C LEU A 789 -12.64 10.63 -9.95
N GLN A 790 -13.11 10.37 -8.73
CA GLN A 790 -13.12 11.35 -7.64
C GLN A 790 -11.83 11.30 -6.80
N HIS A 791 -10.95 10.33 -7.05
CA HIS A 791 -9.73 10.14 -6.27
C HIS A 791 -8.84 11.38 -6.30
N TRP A 792 -8.22 11.73 -5.16
CA TRP A 792 -7.40 12.95 -5.02
C TRP A 792 -6.14 12.97 -5.91
N ASP A 793 -5.57 11.81 -6.22
CA ASP A 793 -4.43 11.64 -7.14
C ASP A 793 -4.86 11.77 -8.61
N ALA A 794 -4.29 12.75 -9.33
CA ALA A 794 -4.57 12.98 -10.74
C ALA A 794 -4.23 11.79 -11.64
N SER A 795 -3.19 11.00 -11.31
CA SER A 795 -2.80 9.83 -12.09
C SER A 795 -3.83 8.70 -12.02
N MET A 796 -4.49 8.55 -10.87
CA MET A 796 -5.60 7.62 -10.68
C MET A 796 -6.81 8.07 -11.50
N ARG A 797 -7.18 9.35 -11.44
CA ARG A 797 -8.28 9.90 -12.25
C ARG A 797 -8.06 9.74 -13.75
N GLN A 798 -6.84 10.02 -14.23
CA GLN A 798 -6.50 9.83 -15.64
C GLN A 798 -6.63 8.35 -16.05
N SER A 799 -6.09 7.44 -15.23
CA SER A 799 -6.19 6.01 -15.49
C SER A 799 -7.65 5.52 -15.43
N GLY A 800 -8.46 6.06 -14.52
CA GLY A 800 -9.90 5.81 -14.42
C GLY A 800 -10.67 6.29 -15.64
N ALA A 801 -10.36 7.46 -16.18
CA ALA A 801 -10.98 7.97 -17.41
C ALA A 801 -10.62 7.10 -18.62
N GLU A 802 -9.35 6.67 -18.73
CA GLU A 802 -8.92 5.71 -19.75
C GLU A 802 -9.61 4.35 -19.59
N SER A 803 -9.79 3.89 -18.35
CA SER A 803 -10.51 2.66 -18.02
C SER A 803 -11.99 2.73 -18.41
N LEU A 804 -12.69 3.79 -18.01
CA LEU A 804 -14.10 4.00 -18.34
C LEU A 804 -14.32 4.05 -19.84
N ARG A 805 -13.43 4.75 -20.57
CA ARG A 805 -13.43 4.74 -22.04
C ARG A 805 -13.28 3.32 -22.59
N ALA A 806 -12.34 2.53 -22.06
CA ALA A 806 -12.09 1.17 -22.53
C ALA A 806 -13.31 0.25 -22.29
N ILE A 807 -13.98 0.38 -21.14
CA ILE A 807 -15.22 -0.33 -20.82
C ILE A 807 -16.35 0.09 -21.77
N CYS A 808 -16.58 1.40 -21.92
CA CYS A 808 -17.65 1.92 -22.78
C CYS A 808 -17.41 1.64 -24.27
N SER A 809 -16.16 1.44 -24.69
CA SER A 809 -15.84 1.10 -26.09
C SER A 809 -16.40 -0.26 -26.52
N ALA A 810 -16.79 -1.13 -25.58
CA ALA A 810 -17.43 -2.40 -25.90
C ALA A 810 -18.87 -2.21 -26.43
N ASP A 811 -19.60 -1.23 -25.89
CA ASP A 811 -20.95 -0.85 -26.33
C ASP A 811 -21.18 0.65 -26.01
N PRO A 812 -20.79 1.56 -26.93
CA PRO A 812 -20.87 3.00 -26.69
C PRO A 812 -22.30 3.50 -26.52
N ASP A 813 -23.28 2.86 -27.15
CA ASP A 813 -24.66 3.31 -27.15
C ASP A 813 -25.34 3.00 -25.81
N VAL A 814 -25.11 1.82 -25.25
CA VAL A 814 -25.72 1.43 -23.97
C VAL A 814 -24.84 1.82 -22.78
N LEU A 815 -23.57 1.38 -22.77
CA LEU A 815 -22.68 1.61 -21.62
C LEU A 815 -22.21 3.06 -21.56
N GLY A 816 -22.00 3.71 -22.72
CA GLY A 816 -21.64 5.12 -22.77
C GLY A 816 -22.77 6.02 -22.25
N GLN A 817 -24.03 5.73 -22.59
CA GLN A 817 -25.18 6.47 -22.05
C GLN A 817 -25.35 6.23 -20.55
N LEU A 818 -25.22 4.99 -20.09
CA LEU A 818 -25.32 4.66 -18.66
C LEU A 818 -24.22 5.35 -17.84
N ALA A 819 -22.96 5.28 -18.30
CA ALA A 819 -21.84 5.93 -17.64
C ALA A 819 -21.99 7.46 -17.62
N LEU A 820 -22.46 8.05 -18.74
CA LEU A 820 -22.74 9.48 -18.80
C LEU A 820 -23.82 9.87 -17.78
N GLN A 821 -24.91 9.11 -17.69
CA GLN A 821 -25.97 9.34 -16.70
C GLN A 821 -25.44 9.27 -15.26
N GLN A 822 -24.70 8.22 -14.91
CA GLN A 822 -24.11 8.05 -13.59
C GLN A 822 -23.16 9.20 -13.24
N LEU A 823 -22.29 9.62 -14.18
CA LEU A 823 -21.39 10.76 -13.99
C LEU A 823 -22.14 12.07 -13.72
N ILE A 824 -23.24 12.29 -14.46
CA ILE A 824 -24.08 13.48 -14.26
C ILE A 824 -24.72 13.45 -12.88
N PHE A 825 -25.32 12.33 -12.47
CA PHE A 825 -25.94 12.22 -11.15
C PHE A 825 -24.94 12.35 -10.00
N SER A 826 -23.76 11.75 -10.15
CA SER A 826 -22.66 11.86 -9.19
C SER A 826 -22.20 13.32 -9.05
N ALA A 827 -21.97 14.02 -10.17
CA ALA A 827 -21.61 15.45 -10.17
C ALA A 827 -22.73 16.35 -9.60
N LEU A 828 -24.01 16.02 -9.84
CA LEU A 828 -25.14 16.73 -9.25
C LEU A 828 -25.28 16.47 -7.75
N HIS A 829 -24.85 15.31 -7.26
CA HIS A 829 -24.87 14.96 -5.83
C HIS A 829 -23.78 15.69 -5.04
N GLU A 830 -22.61 15.94 -5.65
CA GLU A 830 -21.53 16.72 -5.04
C GLU A 830 -21.92 18.18 -4.77
N VAL A 831 -22.96 18.72 -5.43
CA VAL A 831 -23.42 20.09 -5.22
C VAL A 831 -24.11 20.20 -3.85
N PRO A 832 -23.54 20.96 -2.88
CA PRO A 832 -24.09 21.03 -1.53
C PRO A 832 -25.52 21.61 -1.52
N THR A 833 -26.44 20.96 -0.81
CA THR A 833 -27.86 21.39 -0.77
C THR A 833 -28.06 22.79 -0.17
N ASN A 834 -27.15 23.25 0.69
CA ASN A 834 -27.09 24.63 1.18
C ASN A 834 -26.67 25.64 0.11
N MET A 835 -25.81 25.24 -0.85
CA MET A 835 -25.42 26.06 -2.00
C MET A 835 -26.63 26.27 -2.92
N LEU A 836 -27.38 25.22 -3.21
CA LEU A 836 -28.64 25.29 -3.96
C LEU A 836 -29.69 26.17 -3.26
N ARG A 837 -29.62 26.24 -1.92
CA ARG A 837 -30.53 27.04 -1.08
C ARG A 837 -30.10 28.47 -0.81
N ALA A 838 -28.90 28.87 -1.23
CA ALA A 838 -28.35 30.17 -0.91
C ALA A 838 -29.01 31.30 -1.74
N ARG A 839 -29.16 32.48 -1.12
CA ARG A 839 -29.88 33.65 -1.65
C ARG A 839 -29.27 34.29 -2.92
N LEU A 840 -28.14 33.79 -3.42
CA LEU A 840 -27.36 34.30 -4.57
C LEU A 840 -26.83 33.14 -5.46
N SER A 841 -27.50 31.99 -5.46
CA SER A 841 -27.05 30.78 -6.16
C SER A 841 -27.68 30.57 -7.55
N ASP A 842 -28.33 31.60 -8.10
CA ASP A 842 -29.14 31.50 -9.31
C ASP A 842 -28.38 30.88 -10.50
N LEU A 843 -27.11 31.25 -10.73
CA LEU A 843 -26.28 30.65 -11.78
C LEU A 843 -26.04 29.15 -11.60
N VAL A 844 -25.83 28.71 -10.35
CA VAL A 844 -25.62 27.30 -10.01
C VAL A 844 -26.92 26.52 -10.20
N LEU A 845 -28.03 27.12 -9.77
CA LEU A 845 -29.37 26.54 -9.86
C LEU A 845 -29.87 26.43 -11.30
N GLU A 846 -29.59 27.44 -12.14
CA GLU A 846 -29.82 27.43 -13.58
C GLU A 846 -29.00 26.32 -14.26
N GLY A 847 -27.69 26.28 -14.01
CA GLY A 847 -26.80 25.24 -14.55
C GLY A 847 -27.22 23.82 -14.15
N TYR A 848 -27.61 23.64 -12.88
CA TYR A 848 -28.13 22.37 -12.37
C TYR A 848 -29.37 21.91 -13.14
N CYS A 849 -30.32 22.82 -13.40
CA CYS A 849 -31.53 22.53 -14.17
C CYS A 849 -31.22 22.26 -15.65
N LEU A 850 -30.30 23.00 -16.27
CA LEU A 850 -29.89 22.77 -17.66
C LEU A 850 -29.19 21.43 -17.85
N VAL A 851 -28.37 20.98 -16.89
CA VAL A 851 -27.73 19.66 -16.95
C VAL A 851 -28.78 18.54 -16.91
N ILE A 852 -29.76 18.65 -16.01
CA ILE A 852 -30.88 17.69 -15.94
C ILE A 852 -31.68 17.69 -17.25
N SER A 853 -32.02 18.87 -17.77
CA SER A 853 -32.82 19.01 -18.98
C SER A 853 -32.12 18.45 -20.22
N THR A 854 -30.81 18.66 -20.34
CA THR A 854 -30.07 18.27 -21.54
C THR A 854 -29.68 16.81 -21.54
N SER A 855 -29.47 16.21 -20.36
CA SER A 855 -28.65 15.00 -20.25
C SER A 855 -29.31 13.79 -19.57
N VAL A 856 -30.51 13.92 -19.00
CA VAL A 856 -31.22 12.82 -18.32
C VAL A 856 -32.44 12.36 -19.14
N SER A 857 -32.66 11.05 -19.31
CA SER A 857 -33.82 10.49 -20.00
C SER A 857 -35.05 10.35 -19.07
N VAL A 858 -36.25 10.32 -19.67
CA VAL A 858 -37.54 10.18 -18.93
C VAL A 858 -37.57 8.89 -18.09
N GLU A 859 -37.01 7.80 -18.61
CA GLU A 859 -36.95 6.50 -17.95
C GLU A 859 -35.98 6.51 -16.76
N ALA A 860 -34.84 7.20 -16.86
CA ALA A 860 -33.85 7.32 -15.78
C ALA A 860 -34.37 8.14 -14.58
N LEU A 861 -35.30 9.06 -14.79
CA LEU A 861 -35.97 9.81 -13.72
C LEU A 861 -37.05 9.00 -13.00
N SER A 862 -37.46 7.88 -13.59
CA SER A 862 -38.48 6.97 -13.05
C SER A 862 -37.92 5.79 -12.26
N SER A 863 -36.69 5.36 -12.55
CA SER A 863 -36.02 4.23 -11.87
C SER A 863 -35.36 4.59 -10.54
N SER A 864 -35.11 5.87 -10.26
CA SER A 864 -34.44 6.33 -9.03
C SER A 864 -35.32 6.33 -7.77
N SER A 865 -36.54 5.76 -7.82
CA SER A 865 -37.50 5.77 -6.71
C SER A 865 -37.66 4.44 -5.97
N THR A 866 -36.90 3.40 -6.33
CA THR A 866 -37.19 2.03 -5.86
C THR A 866 -36.22 1.40 -4.87
N GLU A 867 -35.15 2.07 -4.43
CA GLU A 867 -34.25 1.48 -3.41
C GLU A 867 -34.09 2.39 -2.18
N GLY A 868 -34.83 2.03 -1.12
CA GLY A 868 -34.50 2.28 0.29
C GLY A 868 -34.32 3.73 0.77
N GLY A 869 -35.38 4.36 1.29
CA GLY A 869 -35.29 5.53 2.18
C GLY A 869 -36.22 6.68 1.81
N SER A 870 -37.04 7.15 2.76
CA SER A 870 -38.14 8.10 2.56
C SER A 870 -37.72 9.57 2.36
N ALA A 871 -36.64 9.86 1.63
CA ALA A 871 -36.19 11.22 1.32
C ALA A 871 -36.38 11.53 -0.17
N MET A 872 -36.97 12.70 -0.49
CA MET A 872 -37.02 13.15 -1.88
C MET A 872 -35.59 13.24 -2.46
N PRO A 873 -35.34 12.74 -3.68
CA PRO A 873 -34.05 12.92 -4.35
C PRO A 873 -33.62 14.39 -4.40
N ALA A 874 -32.33 14.67 -4.15
CA ALA A 874 -31.79 16.04 -4.05
C ALA A 874 -32.10 16.92 -5.28
N TRP A 875 -32.16 16.32 -6.47
CA TRP A 875 -32.50 17.02 -7.71
C TRP A 875 -33.95 17.54 -7.75
N ARG A 876 -34.90 16.89 -7.06
CA ARG A 876 -36.29 17.36 -6.96
C ARG A 876 -36.38 18.63 -6.11
N SER A 877 -35.70 18.64 -4.97
CA SER A 877 -35.61 19.84 -4.11
C SER A 877 -34.96 21.01 -4.86
N ALA A 878 -34.00 20.75 -5.74
CA ALA A 878 -33.34 21.78 -6.55
C ALA A 878 -34.28 22.40 -7.60
N ILE A 879 -35.03 21.57 -8.35
CA ILE A 879 -36.00 22.07 -9.34
C ILE A 879 -37.12 22.87 -8.67
N GLU A 880 -37.67 22.40 -7.55
CA GLU A 880 -38.68 23.15 -6.80
C GLU A 880 -38.16 24.51 -6.31
N GLN A 881 -36.91 24.58 -5.93
CA GLN A 881 -36.26 25.82 -5.52
C GLN A 881 -36.01 26.75 -6.71
N ALA A 882 -35.61 26.20 -7.86
CA ALA A 882 -35.40 26.95 -9.09
C ALA A 882 -36.68 27.63 -9.57
N LEU A 883 -37.83 26.96 -9.42
CA LEU A 883 -39.15 27.53 -9.72
C LEU A 883 -39.56 28.66 -8.78
N ARG A 884 -38.99 28.71 -7.57
CA ARG A 884 -39.25 29.77 -6.58
C ARG A 884 -38.22 30.91 -6.66
N SER A 885 -37.21 30.82 -7.54
CA SER A 885 -36.23 31.89 -7.75
C SER A 885 -36.92 33.13 -8.34
N ARG A 886 -36.35 34.31 -8.12
CA ARG A 886 -36.80 35.58 -8.72
C ARG A 886 -36.13 35.87 -10.07
N THR A 887 -35.25 34.97 -10.52
CA THR A 887 -34.44 35.15 -11.71
C THR A 887 -35.01 34.33 -12.86
N ASP A 888 -35.26 35.01 -13.97
CA ASP A 888 -36.00 34.48 -15.12
C ASP A 888 -35.31 33.33 -15.84
N SER A 889 -33.98 33.40 -15.96
CA SER A 889 -33.17 32.36 -16.61
C SER A 889 -33.24 31.04 -15.84
N VAL A 890 -33.24 31.11 -14.51
CA VAL A 890 -33.38 29.96 -13.59
C VAL A 890 -34.75 29.29 -13.76
N GLN A 891 -35.82 30.09 -13.81
CA GLN A 891 -37.18 29.58 -13.98
C GLN A 891 -37.36 28.90 -15.34
N SER A 892 -36.80 29.48 -16.41
CA SER A 892 -36.85 28.89 -17.76
C SER A 892 -36.07 27.56 -17.84
N ALA A 893 -34.87 27.50 -17.26
CA ALA A 893 -34.08 26.28 -17.17
C ALA A 893 -34.82 25.18 -16.37
N ALA A 894 -35.46 25.54 -15.26
CA ALA A 894 -36.29 24.63 -14.47
C ALA A 894 -37.48 24.11 -15.28
N ALA A 895 -38.17 24.98 -16.04
CA ALA A 895 -39.26 24.60 -16.94
C ALA A 895 -38.81 23.61 -18.03
N GLN A 896 -37.61 23.81 -18.60
CA GLN A 896 -37.03 22.88 -19.57
C GLN A 896 -36.66 21.53 -18.95
N ALA A 897 -36.12 21.52 -17.73
CA ALA A 897 -35.85 20.30 -16.98
C ALA A 897 -37.14 19.51 -16.70
N MET A 898 -38.21 20.21 -16.35
CA MET A 898 -39.52 19.61 -16.10
C MET A 898 -40.13 18.99 -17.35
N ARG A 899 -39.95 19.58 -18.53
CA ARG A 899 -40.46 19.07 -19.81
C ARG A 899 -40.03 17.62 -20.09
N ARG A 900 -38.86 17.21 -19.58
CA ARG A 900 -38.27 15.89 -19.81
C ARG A 900 -38.39 14.92 -18.62
N GLY A 901 -38.95 15.34 -17.48
CA GLY A 901 -38.70 14.63 -16.21
C GLY A 901 -39.86 14.34 -15.27
N ALA A 902 -41.11 14.61 -15.63
CA ALA A 902 -42.18 14.57 -14.63
C ALA A 902 -42.87 13.19 -14.55
N MET A 903 -42.79 12.56 -13.37
CA MET A 903 -43.64 11.44 -12.95
C MET A 903 -45.13 11.86 -12.88
N PRO A 904 -46.08 10.91 -12.99
CA PRO A 904 -47.53 11.09 -12.92
C PRO A 904 -48.05 12.11 -11.90
N GLN A 905 -47.73 11.94 -10.61
CA GLN A 905 -48.24 12.80 -9.54
C GLN A 905 -47.53 14.16 -9.51
N LEU A 906 -46.27 14.22 -9.96
CA LEU A 906 -45.48 15.45 -10.03
C LEU A 906 -45.96 16.35 -11.18
N GLN A 907 -46.36 15.76 -12.33
CA GLN A 907 -46.99 16.48 -13.43
C GLN A 907 -48.21 17.28 -12.95
N GLN A 908 -49.10 16.65 -12.17
CA GLN A 908 -50.32 17.31 -11.65
C GLN A 908 -50.02 18.51 -10.74
N GLY A 909 -49.06 18.37 -9.81
CA GLY A 909 -48.66 19.44 -8.90
C GLY A 909 -47.98 20.61 -9.62
N ILE A 910 -47.11 20.30 -10.60
CA ILE A 910 -46.39 21.29 -11.40
C ILE A 910 -47.32 22.07 -12.32
N ILE A 911 -48.26 21.39 -13.00
CA ILE A 911 -49.22 22.05 -13.88
C ILE A 911 -50.04 23.09 -13.10
N ARG A 912 -50.45 22.73 -11.87
CA ARG A 912 -51.13 23.66 -10.96
C ARG A 912 -50.24 24.84 -10.56
N ALA A 913 -48.95 24.60 -10.31
CA ALA A 913 -48.00 25.65 -9.98
C ALA A 913 -47.76 26.60 -11.16
N LEU A 914 -47.53 26.07 -12.38
CA LEU A 914 -47.36 26.86 -13.60
C LEU A 914 -48.58 27.74 -13.89
N GLY A 915 -49.79 27.26 -13.61
CA GLY A 915 -51.01 28.05 -13.73
C GLY A 915 -51.20 29.13 -12.65
N ALA A 916 -50.52 29.02 -11.51
CA ALA A 916 -50.67 29.94 -10.37
C ALA A 916 -49.56 31.00 -10.28
N LEU A 917 -48.57 30.97 -11.18
CA LEU A 917 -47.49 31.96 -11.24
C LEU A 917 -48.01 33.33 -11.69
N ALA A 918 -47.47 34.38 -11.08
CA ALA A 918 -47.79 35.78 -11.34
C ALA A 918 -46.98 36.31 -12.53
N TYR A 919 -47.38 35.95 -13.75
CA TYR A 919 -46.71 36.34 -15.00
C TYR A 919 -46.83 37.84 -15.34
N ASP A 920 -47.73 38.55 -14.66
CA ASP A 920 -47.85 40.01 -14.68
C ASP A 920 -46.65 40.71 -14.05
N ALA A 921 -46.10 40.14 -12.97
CA ALA A 921 -44.91 40.64 -12.30
C ALA A 921 -43.60 40.09 -12.90
N HIS A 922 -43.64 38.89 -13.50
CA HIS A 922 -42.48 38.19 -14.06
C HIS A 922 -42.85 37.56 -15.43
N PRO A 923 -42.74 38.31 -16.54
CA PRO A 923 -43.24 37.87 -17.85
C PRO A 923 -42.34 36.84 -18.54
N HIS A 924 -41.11 36.65 -18.04
CA HIS A 924 -40.14 35.73 -18.63
C HIS A 924 -40.50 34.28 -18.28
N GLY A 925 -40.31 33.35 -19.22
CA GLY A 925 -40.68 31.94 -19.02
C GLY A 925 -42.17 31.61 -19.26
N MET A 926 -43.01 32.63 -19.48
CA MET A 926 -44.44 32.45 -19.77
C MET A 926 -44.69 31.65 -21.05
N LEU A 927 -43.93 31.92 -22.11
CA LEU A 927 -44.05 31.20 -23.38
C LEU A 927 -43.61 29.74 -23.24
N GLU A 928 -42.58 29.48 -22.44
CA GLU A 928 -42.08 28.16 -22.12
C GLU A 928 -43.05 27.37 -21.24
N ALA A 929 -43.71 28.04 -20.28
CA ALA A 929 -44.77 27.45 -19.47
C ALA A 929 -45.98 27.07 -20.32
N ILE A 930 -46.44 27.97 -21.20
CA ILE A 930 -47.52 27.68 -22.16
C ILE A 930 -47.14 26.52 -23.07
N HIS A 931 -45.91 26.51 -23.60
CA HIS A 931 -45.45 25.42 -24.46
C HIS A 931 -45.35 24.07 -23.73
N CYS A 932 -44.91 24.06 -22.47
CA CYS A 932 -44.91 22.87 -21.62
C CYS A 932 -46.33 22.33 -21.41
N LEU A 933 -47.28 23.20 -21.09
CA LEU A 933 -48.69 22.88 -20.91
C LEU A 933 -49.33 22.34 -22.20
N LEU A 934 -49.13 23.03 -23.34
CA LEU A 934 -49.64 22.58 -24.64
C LEU A 934 -49.05 21.23 -25.06
N GLY A 935 -47.76 21.02 -24.82
CA GLY A 935 -47.09 19.75 -25.11
C GLY A 935 -47.61 18.58 -24.27
N ALA A 936 -48.25 18.83 -23.12
CA ALA A 936 -48.81 17.79 -22.26
C ALA A 936 -50.20 17.31 -22.72
N VAL A 937 -50.91 18.11 -23.52
CA VAL A 937 -52.27 17.81 -24.03
C VAL A 937 -52.30 17.50 -25.53
N ASP A 938 -51.26 17.86 -26.30
CA ASP A 938 -51.15 17.48 -27.69
C ASP A 938 -50.74 16.01 -27.87
N SER A 939 -51.67 15.17 -28.29
CA SER A 939 -51.46 13.73 -28.58
C SER A 939 -50.32 13.44 -29.56
N LYS A 940 -49.91 14.42 -30.38
CA LYS A 940 -48.81 14.29 -31.34
C LYS A 940 -47.46 14.71 -30.77
N SER A 941 -47.44 15.30 -29.57
CA SER A 941 -46.22 15.75 -28.90
C SER A 941 -45.51 14.60 -28.19
N SER A 942 -44.17 14.63 -28.21
CA SER A 942 -43.33 13.69 -27.44
C SER A 942 -43.48 13.84 -25.91
N THR A 943 -44.17 14.89 -25.45
CA THR A 943 -44.40 15.18 -24.03
C THR A 943 -45.86 14.97 -23.62
N PHE A 944 -46.68 14.32 -24.47
CA PHE A 944 -48.09 14.06 -24.18
C PHE A 944 -48.25 13.25 -22.88
N SER A 945 -49.10 13.71 -21.98
CA SER A 945 -49.37 12.99 -20.72
C SER A 945 -50.45 11.94 -20.95
N GLN A 946 -50.12 10.67 -20.69
CA GLN A 946 -51.11 9.59 -20.74
C GLN A 946 -52.12 9.65 -19.57
N ILE A 947 -51.84 10.45 -18.54
CA ILE A 947 -52.68 10.55 -17.34
C ILE A 947 -53.73 11.63 -17.50
N ILE A 948 -54.96 11.23 -17.25
CA ILE A 948 -56.16 12.04 -17.48
C ILE A 948 -56.16 13.25 -16.55
N GLU A 949 -55.87 13.04 -15.27
CA GLU A 949 -55.85 14.09 -14.26
C GLU A 949 -54.77 15.15 -14.56
N SER A 950 -53.62 14.75 -15.11
CA SER A 950 -52.59 15.69 -15.55
C SER A 950 -53.10 16.56 -16.69
N ARG A 951 -53.73 15.98 -17.72
CA ARG A 951 -54.34 16.75 -18.82
C ARG A 951 -55.47 17.65 -18.33
N GLN A 952 -56.30 17.19 -17.39
CA GLN A 952 -57.35 18.02 -16.77
C GLN A 952 -56.77 19.24 -16.07
N ARG A 953 -55.69 19.07 -15.30
CA ARG A 953 -55.01 20.22 -14.66
C ARG A 953 -54.46 21.21 -15.67
N VAL A 954 -54.07 20.77 -16.88
CA VAL A 954 -53.59 21.69 -17.93
C VAL A 954 -54.72 22.62 -18.37
N TYR A 955 -55.93 22.09 -18.52
CA TYR A 955 -57.11 22.87 -18.89
C TYR A 955 -57.58 23.81 -17.75
N GLU A 956 -57.20 23.56 -16.49
CA GLU A 956 -57.37 24.50 -15.38
C GLU A 956 -56.26 25.56 -15.34
N ALA A 957 -55.03 25.19 -15.68
CA ALA A 957 -53.85 26.04 -15.58
C ALA A 957 -53.75 27.07 -16.72
N LEU A 958 -54.00 26.67 -17.97
CA LEU A 958 -53.91 27.55 -19.14
C LEU A 958 -54.80 28.81 -19.00
N PRO A 959 -56.08 28.72 -18.58
CA PRO A 959 -56.91 29.90 -18.33
C PRO A 959 -56.36 30.82 -17.24
N ASN A 960 -55.75 30.28 -16.18
CA ASN A 960 -55.18 31.10 -15.10
C ASN A 960 -53.94 31.90 -15.55
N ILE A 961 -53.15 31.36 -16.49
CA ILE A 961 -52.07 32.09 -17.15
C ILE A 961 -52.65 33.20 -18.05
N LEU A 962 -53.76 32.93 -18.74
CA LEU A 962 -54.43 33.90 -19.60
C LEU A 962 -55.13 35.02 -18.81
N THR A 963 -55.61 34.76 -17.59
CA THR A 963 -56.21 35.80 -16.72
C THR A 963 -55.15 36.70 -16.10
N THR A 964 -53.97 36.17 -15.77
CA THR A 964 -52.82 36.98 -15.31
C THR A 964 -52.23 37.86 -16.42
N LEU A 965 -52.44 37.51 -17.70
CA LEU A 965 -52.00 38.27 -18.86
C LEU A 965 -52.75 39.62 -19.10
N GLY A 966 -53.97 39.77 -18.58
CA GLY A 966 -54.79 40.98 -18.76
C GLY A 966 -54.85 41.53 -20.20
N ASP A 967 -54.92 42.86 -20.34
CA ASP A 967 -54.92 43.58 -21.63
C ASP A 967 -53.63 43.40 -22.46
N GLY A 968 -52.58 42.79 -21.89
CA GLY A 968 -51.29 42.53 -22.54
C GLY A 968 -51.35 41.51 -23.69
N LEU A 969 -52.42 40.70 -23.76
CA LEU A 969 -52.67 39.86 -24.93
C LEU A 969 -52.83 40.71 -26.19
N ALA A 970 -53.41 41.92 -26.10
CA ALA A 970 -53.67 42.79 -27.24
C ALA A 970 -52.42 43.47 -27.84
N SER A 971 -51.31 43.57 -27.10
CA SER A 971 -50.12 44.35 -27.49
C SER A 971 -49.05 43.58 -28.29
N GLY A 972 -49.32 42.32 -28.68
CA GLY A 972 -48.52 41.61 -29.69
C GLY A 972 -47.20 41.00 -29.20
N SER A 973 -46.95 40.88 -27.89
CA SER A 973 -45.72 40.31 -27.35
C SER A 973 -45.67 38.77 -27.32
N THR A 974 -46.78 38.07 -27.63
CA THR A 974 -46.79 36.60 -27.85
C THR A 974 -46.42 36.27 -29.31
N GLY A 975 -45.21 36.63 -29.74
CA GLY A 975 -44.81 36.61 -31.16
C GLY A 975 -44.58 35.24 -31.80
N THR A 976 -44.84 34.12 -31.12
CA THR A 976 -44.53 32.77 -31.65
C THR A 976 -45.57 31.68 -31.42
N TYR A 977 -46.60 31.90 -30.61
CA TYR A 977 -47.75 30.98 -30.54
C TYR A 977 -49.02 31.73 -30.94
N ASP A 978 -49.60 31.30 -32.06
CA ASP A 978 -50.88 31.77 -32.53
C ASP A 978 -51.90 31.56 -31.40
N ARG A 979 -52.63 32.60 -30.99
CA ARG A 979 -53.71 32.49 -29.97
C ARG A 979 -54.64 31.32 -30.32
N ARG A 980 -54.78 31.06 -31.61
CA ARG A 980 -55.46 29.90 -32.19
C ARG A 980 -54.97 28.56 -31.64
N THR A 981 -53.69 28.36 -31.38
CA THR A 981 -53.15 27.11 -30.82
C THR A 981 -53.60 26.90 -29.38
N ILE A 982 -53.61 27.95 -28.56
CA ILE A 982 -54.09 27.89 -27.17
C ILE A 982 -55.61 27.67 -27.15
N TYR A 983 -56.36 28.41 -27.97
CA TYR A 983 -57.80 28.21 -28.12
C TYR A 983 -58.14 26.82 -28.66
N ASN A 984 -57.41 26.32 -29.66
CA ASN A 984 -57.60 24.98 -30.20
C ASN A 984 -57.30 23.91 -29.14
N ALA A 985 -56.25 24.08 -28.33
CA ALA A 985 -55.95 23.14 -27.25
C ALA A 985 -57.07 23.13 -26.17
N LEU A 986 -57.60 24.29 -25.80
CA LEU A 986 -58.74 24.40 -24.89
C LEU A 986 -60.02 23.81 -25.49
N LEU A 987 -60.27 23.99 -26.79
CA LEU A 987 -61.39 23.41 -27.52
C LEU A 987 -61.25 21.88 -27.63
N CYS A 988 -60.06 21.37 -27.95
CA CYS A 988 -59.78 19.93 -27.94
C CYS A 988 -59.99 19.31 -26.55
N GLY A 989 -59.72 20.08 -25.47
CA GLY A 989 -60.01 19.65 -24.10
C GLY A 989 -61.50 19.43 -23.81
N LEU A 990 -62.41 20.09 -24.55
CA LEU A 990 -63.85 19.82 -24.47
C LEU A 990 -64.22 18.45 -25.09
N GLU A 991 -63.33 17.89 -25.90
CA GLU A 991 -63.45 16.59 -26.56
C GLU A 991 -62.57 15.50 -25.93
N ASP A 992 -61.72 15.82 -24.93
CA ASP A 992 -60.90 14.88 -24.14
C ASP A 992 -61.77 14.12 -23.13
N TYR A 993 -62.70 13.31 -23.65
CA TYR A 993 -63.55 12.42 -22.86
C TYR A 993 -62.76 11.20 -22.42
N THR A 994 -62.43 11.12 -21.13
CA THR A 994 -61.86 9.89 -20.57
C THR A 994 -62.48 9.55 -19.21
N SER A 995 -62.61 8.24 -18.96
CA SER A 995 -63.16 7.68 -17.74
C SER A 995 -62.04 7.60 -16.71
N ASP A 996 -62.29 7.99 -15.46
CA ASP A 996 -61.31 7.77 -14.38
C ASP A 996 -61.03 6.26 -14.20
N GLU A 997 -60.02 5.88 -13.39
CA GLU A 997 -59.70 4.48 -13.05
C GLU A 997 -60.88 3.71 -12.39
N ARG A 998 -62.01 4.39 -12.14
CA ARG A 998 -63.26 3.85 -11.58
C ARG A 998 -64.44 3.87 -12.57
N GLY A 999 -64.21 4.21 -13.84
CA GLY A 999 -65.18 4.09 -14.94
C GLY A 999 -66.25 5.20 -15.04
N ARG A 1000 -66.05 6.40 -14.47
CA ARG A 1000 -67.04 7.50 -14.56
C ARG A 1000 -66.71 8.50 -15.67
N ARG A 1001 -67.72 8.87 -16.49
CA ARG A 1001 -67.64 9.98 -17.45
C ARG A 1001 -67.99 11.31 -16.76
N ARG A 1002 -67.16 12.35 -16.91
CA ARG A 1002 -67.47 13.75 -16.52
C ARG A 1002 -67.47 14.67 -17.73
N LEU A 1003 -68.44 15.60 -17.78
CA LEU A 1003 -68.47 16.73 -18.71
C LEU A 1003 -67.75 17.93 -18.07
N LEU A 1004 -66.84 18.56 -18.81
CA LEU A 1004 -66.27 19.87 -18.46
C LEU A 1004 -67.27 20.96 -18.87
N GLY A 1005 -68.00 21.52 -17.91
CA GLY A 1005 -68.85 22.69 -18.09
C GLY A 1005 -68.37 23.87 -17.23
N PRO A 1006 -68.72 25.13 -17.55
CA PRO A 1006 -68.12 26.35 -16.96
C PRO A 1006 -68.48 26.60 -15.49
N ASN A 1007 -69.37 25.79 -14.90
CA ASN A 1007 -69.86 25.96 -13.54
C ASN A 1007 -69.41 24.76 -12.69
N GLY A 1008 -68.19 24.83 -12.18
CA GLY A 1008 -67.68 23.86 -11.21
C GLY A 1008 -68.46 23.93 -9.90
N ILE A 1009 -69.44 23.03 -9.71
CA ILE A 1009 -69.98 22.69 -8.40
C ILE A 1009 -70.18 21.17 -8.35
N ASP A 1010 -69.34 20.49 -7.56
CA ASP A 1010 -69.55 19.11 -7.15
C ASP A 1010 -70.26 19.11 -5.79
N GLN A 1011 -71.53 18.70 -5.75
CA GLN A 1011 -72.24 18.44 -4.50
C GLN A 1011 -71.75 17.12 -3.91
N ARG A 1012 -70.68 17.13 -3.11
CA ARG A 1012 -70.43 16.23 -1.96
C ARG A 1012 -68.98 16.37 -1.47
N THR A 1013 -68.77 17.22 -0.47
CA THR A 1013 -67.87 16.98 0.67
C THR A 1013 -68.21 18.01 1.75
N ARG A 1014 -69.00 17.59 2.74
CA ARG A 1014 -68.96 18.14 4.10
C ARG A 1014 -67.89 17.32 4.84
N GLU A 1015 -66.84 17.98 5.30
CA GLU A 1015 -66.29 17.91 6.67
C GLU A 1015 -64.83 18.42 6.68
N ASP A 1016 -64.63 19.42 7.54
CA ASP A 1016 -63.41 19.84 8.25
C ASP A 1016 -62.20 20.40 7.47
N HIS A 1017 -62.19 21.73 7.29
CA HIS A 1017 -61.27 22.66 7.97
C HIS A 1017 -61.69 24.14 7.77
N HIS A 1018 -61.49 24.95 8.83
CA HIS A 1018 -61.85 26.38 9.03
C HIS A 1018 -61.10 27.36 8.07
N PRO A 1019 -61.43 28.68 8.03
CA PRO A 1019 -61.67 29.43 6.79
C PRO A 1019 -60.58 30.49 6.51
N PHE A 1020 -60.37 30.81 5.24
CA PHE A 1020 -59.87 32.14 4.86
C PHE A 1020 -60.78 32.74 3.80
N VAL A 1021 -61.20 33.95 4.11
CA VAL A 1021 -62.23 34.77 3.47
C VAL A 1021 -61.67 35.40 2.18
N PHE A 1022 -62.46 35.37 1.10
CA PHE A 1022 -62.49 36.43 0.09
C PHE A 1022 -63.96 36.72 -0.23
N SER A 1023 -64.54 37.62 0.55
CA SER A 1023 -65.71 38.41 0.17
C SER A 1023 -65.23 39.72 -0.48
N GLU A 1024 -66.04 40.23 -1.41
CA GLU A 1024 -65.96 41.55 -2.06
C GLU A 1024 -65.12 41.66 -3.35
N ILE A 1025 -65.77 41.38 -4.49
CA ILE A 1025 -65.84 42.38 -5.56
C ILE A 1025 -67.33 42.60 -5.86
N GLN A 1026 -67.80 43.79 -5.48
CA GLN A 1026 -69.13 44.28 -5.81
C GLN A 1026 -69.30 44.36 -7.33
N LEU A 1027 -70.30 43.64 -7.84
CA LEU A 1027 -70.96 43.99 -9.09
C LEU A 1027 -71.68 45.32 -8.90
N GLY A 1028 -71.02 46.41 -9.31
CA GLY A 1028 -71.64 47.71 -9.50
C GLY A 1028 -72.60 47.64 -10.70
N SER A 1029 -73.88 47.56 -10.39
CA SER A 1029 -75.00 47.66 -11.32
C SER A 1029 -74.98 48.96 -12.12
N SER A 1030 -74.99 48.89 -13.44
CA SER A 1030 -75.78 49.81 -14.27
C SER A 1030 -76.08 49.21 -15.65
N ILE A 1031 -77.39 49.11 -15.90
CA ILE A 1031 -78.10 49.01 -17.19
C ILE A 1031 -78.46 47.60 -17.70
N VAL A 1032 -79.74 47.32 -17.50
CA VAL A 1032 -80.66 46.36 -18.16
C VAL A 1032 -81.51 47.19 -19.15
N PRO A 1033 -82.26 46.67 -20.16
CA PRO A 1033 -82.08 45.53 -21.08
C PRO A 1033 -82.29 45.95 -22.57
N ALA A 1034 -82.03 45.05 -23.53
CA ALA A 1034 -82.83 45.00 -24.76
C ALA A 1034 -82.88 43.56 -25.32
N ASP A 1035 -84.07 42.98 -25.17
CA ASP A 1035 -84.75 41.88 -25.86
C ASP A 1035 -84.02 40.71 -26.53
N GLN A 1036 -84.50 39.53 -26.12
CA GLN A 1036 -84.59 38.30 -26.89
C GLN A 1036 -85.12 38.56 -28.30
N THR A 1037 -84.46 38.00 -29.32
CA THR A 1037 -85.04 37.33 -30.52
C THR A 1037 -84.03 37.37 -31.69
N THR A 1038 -82.90 36.66 -31.61
CA THR A 1038 -82.17 36.23 -32.82
C THR A 1038 -81.30 34.98 -32.60
N ILE A 1039 -81.80 34.03 -31.81
CA ILE A 1039 -81.40 32.62 -31.92
C ILE A 1039 -82.50 32.00 -32.76
N TRP A 1040 -82.29 31.73 -34.07
CA TRP A 1040 -83.03 30.71 -34.85
C TRP A 1040 -82.63 30.51 -36.32
N LEU A 1041 -81.49 30.99 -36.84
CA LEU A 1041 -81.26 30.95 -38.31
C LEU A 1041 -79.94 30.41 -38.86
N LEU A 1042 -79.14 29.63 -38.12
CA LEU A 1042 -77.95 28.98 -38.69
C LEU A 1042 -77.72 27.51 -38.26
N LEU A 1043 -78.78 26.79 -37.87
CA LEU A 1043 -78.74 25.32 -37.78
C LEU A 1043 -79.40 24.72 -39.04
N GLY A 1044 -78.59 24.53 -40.08
CA GLY A 1044 -78.91 23.69 -41.23
C GLY A 1044 -78.70 22.22 -40.89
N SER A 1045 -79.77 21.47 -41.00
CA SER A 1045 -79.98 20.09 -40.56
C SER A 1045 -79.39 19.04 -41.51
N SER A 1046 -78.78 18.00 -40.95
CA SER A 1046 -79.11 16.62 -41.33
C SER A 1046 -78.61 15.64 -40.25
N ASN A 1047 -79.51 15.18 -39.39
CA ASN A 1047 -79.35 13.87 -38.77
C ASN A 1047 -80.71 13.16 -38.79
N LYS A 1048 -80.77 12.05 -39.54
CA LYS A 1048 -81.82 11.05 -39.44
C LYS A 1048 -81.36 9.98 -38.47
N ALA A 1049 -82.20 9.71 -37.47
CA ALA A 1049 -82.46 8.41 -36.83
C ALA A 1049 -81.26 7.72 -36.12
N SER A 1050 -81.36 7.09 -34.95
CA SER A 1050 -82.51 6.62 -34.16
C SER A 1050 -82.00 6.06 -32.83
N SER A 1051 -82.85 6.14 -31.80
CA SER A 1051 -83.01 5.25 -30.62
C SER A 1051 -81.81 5.04 -29.68
N GLY A 1052 -81.91 5.26 -28.37
CA GLY A 1052 -83.04 5.67 -27.52
C GLY A 1052 -82.53 5.96 -26.10
#